data_AF-A0A2E6TPD9-F1
#
_entry.id   AF-A0A2E6TPD9-F1
#
_cell.length_a   1.000
_cell.length_b   1.000
_cell.length_c   1.000
_cell.angle_alpha   90.00
_cell.angle_beta   90.00
_cell.angle_gamma   90.00
#
_symmetry.space_group_name_H-M   'P 1'
#
loop_
_entity.id
_entity.type
_entity.pdbx_description
1 polymer ?
#
loop_
_entity_poly.entity_id
_entity_poly.type
_entity_poly.pdbx_seq_one_letter_code
_entity_poly.pdbx_strand_id
1 'polypeptide(L)'
;NVYPQDPTGTEIQTVEWQTHRGSGMPYVTYGASAPGSVQTLQQLDAAGSTLSDLDADSVGSTRTGDLIELGFFDTDSTSTITPNTNTTDLFHGIWTPITTQTTIGQDTETQSVGAGLFGFETQYANRTGSDADELFEGTARTNTQSTGANFLIVDDTIGTWTSNANDLSTRVTALNAASSPLVGIRFYDGGISGKDDSVGATRYNTIMNQSWVWPSGGNTLKLALYDTSGNMDSNLKFEFQNSTYKDGSSYEALIGTGGSNNVSPTGGAASDTNDFVATITYHDGDDNLNLANSGGIGDAILSGLNGSGDFGGANDGNQLTVHSNSGNDGEYVFSGNIYTDGTTSTDLTIFKTGSGEQTFSGNINISDSDTTESGYLNVAEGSLTLKPGSGKTQKFEYLTGAATGGTLTLNNADESTQTIELGFANTAEKKTYSGTLTLSGSGTNIINIGGSAGTLASGDAHQELSGAISGSAGLKKTGSGKLTLTGDSGSFGGGVTIADGGGTIDGGIVVANHANGLGTGTTIVEHGKLSVAGGITVTNTIQGQGTNNTAQKSVVGGGSGTSVGTITNAGAILNIGSGNGEIDSISPGIALSSSLSTGTSTQQSIVGDHNDAGVDTLAQSIGIVKVNSVGLKSGGVYDWEISNFAGSAGSDWDVLEFDSLAFDSSGNFDINILSLTSDDGAGSGAGAVAGTLSEKSGTSGFKFLDGSGSNGSGITWGSIAIGGSQPTGSGTLDSGYFNIGVDNFGYNNNYYYGDWSVYLDYSNNDFYMQYSVVPEPSTYIMVAGLLMLPGMSYLRRLRKSDSEEESSI
;
A
#
# COMPACT_ATOMS: atom_id res chain seq x y z
N ASN A 1 -2.59 -54.75 16.98
CA ASN A 1 -2.77 -56.12 16.46
C ASN A 1 -1.83 -56.28 15.28
N VAL A 2 -0.85 -57.17 15.39
CA VAL A 2 0.06 -57.52 14.28
C VAL A 2 -0.75 -58.39 13.33
N TYR A 3 -1.12 -57.86 12.16
CA TYR A 3 -1.76 -58.65 11.11
C TYR A 3 -0.67 -59.31 10.27
N PRO A 4 -0.53 -60.64 10.28
CA PRO A 4 0.12 -61.30 9.18
C PRO A 4 -0.88 -61.27 8.02
N GLN A 5 -0.55 -60.63 6.91
CA GLN A 5 -0.63 -61.21 5.55
C GLN A 5 -0.07 -60.16 4.59
N ASP A 6 0.86 -60.64 3.77
CA ASP A 6 1.27 -60.01 2.52
C ASP A 6 0.02 -59.66 1.70
N PRO A 7 -0.13 -58.44 1.16
CA PRO A 7 -1.28 -58.12 0.33
C PRO A 7 -1.37 -59.09 -0.86
N THR A 8 -2.39 -59.93 -0.89
CA THR A 8 -2.57 -60.98 -1.93
C THR A 8 -3.25 -60.45 -3.21
N GLY A 9 -2.95 -59.20 -3.59
CA GLY A 9 -3.47 -58.55 -4.80
C GLY A 9 -2.58 -58.76 -6.04
N THR A 10 -3.17 -58.71 -7.25
CA THR A 10 -2.45 -58.90 -8.52
C THR A 10 -1.56 -57.72 -8.96
N GLU A 11 -1.73 -56.53 -8.38
CA GLU A 11 -0.88 -55.36 -8.61
C GLU A 11 -0.66 -54.59 -7.30
N ILE A 12 0.61 -54.42 -6.91
CA ILE A 12 1.04 -53.67 -5.73
C ILE A 12 1.74 -52.40 -6.21
N GLN A 13 1.33 -51.23 -5.73
CA GLN A 13 2.10 -49.99 -5.87
C GLN A 13 3.01 -49.84 -4.65
N THR A 14 4.28 -49.47 -4.87
CA THR A 14 5.24 -49.27 -3.77
C THR A 14 5.81 -47.86 -3.82
N VAL A 15 5.85 -47.19 -2.66
CA VAL A 15 6.49 -45.88 -2.50
C VAL A 15 7.56 -45.98 -1.41
N GLU A 16 8.80 -45.68 -1.78
CA GLU A 16 9.94 -45.67 -0.87
C GLU A 16 10.41 -44.23 -0.64
N TRP A 17 10.49 -43.79 0.61
CA TRP A 17 10.74 -42.40 0.96
C TRP A 17 11.55 -42.28 2.27
N GLN A 18 12.59 -41.44 2.27
CA GLN A 18 13.57 -41.34 3.36
C GLN A 18 14.45 -40.08 3.27
N THR A 19 15.15 -39.74 4.35
CA THR A 19 16.09 -38.58 4.41
C THR A 19 17.54 -38.84 3.93
N HIS A 20 17.88 -40.05 3.50
CA HIS A 20 19.27 -40.47 3.27
C HIS A 20 19.75 -40.42 1.80
N ARG A 21 21.08 -40.40 1.59
CA ARG A 21 21.77 -40.19 0.29
C ARG A 21 22.00 -41.49 -0.54
N GLY A 22 21.67 -41.47 -1.85
CA GLY A 22 22.40 -42.18 -2.91
C GLY A 22 21.63 -43.15 -3.84
N SER A 23 21.99 -43.14 -5.14
CA SER A 23 21.40 -43.93 -6.26
C SER A 23 21.70 -45.45 -6.27
N GLY A 24 22.26 -45.98 -5.19
CA GLY A 24 22.69 -47.38 -5.10
C GLY A 24 22.63 -47.99 -3.71
N MET A 25 22.05 -47.29 -2.72
CA MET A 25 21.77 -47.88 -1.41
C MET A 25 20.47 -48.66 -1.51
N PRO A 26 20.37 -49.87 -0.92
CA PRO A 26 19.09 -50.53 -0.80
C PRO A 26 18.17 -49.61 0.02
N TYR A 27 17.10 -49.12 -0.62
CA TYR A 27 15.99 -48.53 0.11
C TYR A 27 15.56 -49.59 1.13
N VAL A 28 15.38 -49.18 2.38
CA VAL A 28 15.01 -50.06 3.50
C VAL A 28 16.11 -51.01 4.04
N THR A 29 17.40 -50.65 4.02
CA THR A 29 18.41 -51.35 4.87
C THR A 29 19.21 -50.37 5.74
N TYR A 30 18.79 -50.16 6.99
CA TYR A 30 19.60 -49.51 8.04
C TYR A 30 20.12 -50.54 9.05
N GLY A 31 21.40 -50.39 9.39
CA GLY A 31 22.19 -51.32 10.22
C GLY A 31 23.68 -51.35 9.84
N ALA A 32 24.07 -50.81 8.69
CA ALA A 32 25.46 -50.51 8.39
C ALA A 32 25.79 -49.07 8.83
N SER A 33 26.90 -48.91 9.55
CA SER A 33 27.49 -47.63 9.99
C SER A 33 27.21 -46.45 9.05
N ALA A 34 26.40 -45.49 9.54
CA ALA A 34 26.09 -44.14 9.07
C ALA A 34 26.42 -43.79 7.58
N PRO A 35 25.42 -43.44 6.75
CA PRO A 35 25.70 -42.85 5.44
C PRO A 35 26.45 -41.51 5.58
N GLY A 36 27.37 -41.24 4.65
CA GLY A 36 28.37 -40.16 4.77
C GLY A 36 27.86 -38.70 4.74
N SER A 37 26.55 -38.46 4.57
CA SER A 37 25.85 -37.19 4.83
C SER A 37 24.33 -37.42 4.89
N VAL A 38 23.62 -36.74 5.80
CA VAL A 38 22.19 -36.93 6.09
C VAL A 38 21.52 -35.56 6.16
N GLN A 39 20.32 -35.41 5.58
CA GLN A 39 19.50 -34.22 5.78
C GLN A 39 18.54 -34.46 6.96
N THR A 40 18.57 -33.64 7.99
CA THR A 40 17.55 -33.69 9.05
C THR A 40 16.39 -32.78 8.70
N LEU A 41 15.19 -33.21 9.10
CA LEU A 41 14.01 -32.36 9.20
C LEU A 41 13.98 -31.71 10.57
N GLN A 42 13.63 -30.43 10.63
CA GLN A 42 13.86 -29.59 11.80
C GLN A 42 12.61 -28.82 12.22
N GLN A 43 12.61 -28.38 13.47
CA GLN A 43 11.60 -27.56 14.13
C GLN A 43 12.26 -26.39 14.86
N LEU A 44 11.43 -25.39 15.17
CA LEU A 44 11.78 -24.32 16.08
C LEU A 44 11.12 -24.55 17.44
N ASP A 45 11.59 -23.93 18.50
CA ASP A 45 10.81 -23.85 19.74
C ASP A 45 9.55 -22.99 19.55
N ALA A 46 8.65 -22.99 20.55
CA ALA A 46 7.43 -22.17 20.51
C ALA A 46 7.71 -20.67 20.41
N ALA A 47 8.90 -20.22 20.86
CA ALA A 47 9.32 -18.84 20.71
C ALA A 47 9.86 -18.52 19.32
N GLY A 48 10.16 -19.51 18.47
CA GLY A 48 10.79 -19.33 17.16
C GLY A 48 12.31 -19.12 17.22
N SER A 49 12.93 -19.23 18.39
CA SER A 49 14.32 -18.79 18.66
C SER A 49 15.37 -19.91 18.60
N THR A 50 14.96 -21.15 18.87
CA THR A 50 15.89 -22.29 18.97
C THR A 50 15.56 -23.35 17.92
N LEU A 51 16.56 -23.72 17.11
CA LEU A 51 16.45 -24.82 16.14
C LEU A 51 16.79 -26.16 16.79
N SER A 52 15.98 -27.18 16.52
CA SER A 52 16.29 -28.57 16.83
C SER A 52 15.77 -29.49 15.73
N ASP A 53 16.28 -30.72 15.69
CA ASP A 53 15.71 -31.75 14.84
C ASP A 53 14.28 -32.10 15.32
N LEU A 54 13.42 -32.59 14.42
CA LEU A 54 12.09 -33.09 14.78
C LEU A 54 12.18 -34.26 15.77
N ASP A 55 11.23 -34.34 16.70
CA ASP A 55 11.24 -35.31 17.78
C ASP A 55 11.02 -36.73 17.23
N ALA A 56 11.99 -37.60 17.53
CA ALA A 56 11.90 -39.02 17.19
C ALA A 56 10.94 -39.76 18.11
N ASP A 57 10.35 -40.82 17.56
CA ASP A 57 9.54 -41.76 18.31
C ASP A 57 10.34 -42.49 19.40
N SER A 58 9.60 -42.97 20.40
CA SER A 58 10.15 -43.87 21.42
C SER A 58 10.17 -45.31 20.90
N VAL A 59 11.22 -46.05 21.24
CA VAL A 59 11.36 -47.46 20.87
C VAL A 59 10.16 -48.27 21.40
N GLY A 60 9.38 -48.89 20.51
CA GLY A 60 8.25 -49.74 20.88
C GLY A 60 7.04 -49.58 19.96
N SER A 61 5.83 -49.75 20.52
CA SER A 61 4.56 -49.63 19.76
C SER A 61 3.83 -48.31 20.02
N THR A 62 4.44 -47.38 20.75
CA THR A 62 3.92 -46.03 21.00
C THR A 62 4.27 -45.11 19.84
N ARG A 63 3.42 -44.11 19.56
CA ARG A 63 3.58 -43.13 18.47
C ARG A 63 3.69 -41.75 19.06
N THR A 64 4.90 -41.42 19.48
CA THR A 64 5.22 -40.23 20.28
C THR A 64 6.11 -39.24 19.55
N GLY A 65 6.66 -39.63 18.38
CA GLY A 65 7.41 -38.73 17.51
C GLY A 65 6.49 -37.81 16.71
N ASP A 66 7.10 -36.81 16.06
CA ASP A 66 6.37 -35.85 15.24
C ASP A 66 5.81 -36.51 13.96
N LEU A 67 4.69 -35.99 13.46
CA LEU A 67 3.98 -36.51 12.30
C LEU A 67 4.75 -36.23 11.00
N ILE A 68 4.78 -37.24 10.13
CA ILE A 68 5.23 -37.10 8.75
C ILE A 68 4.27 -37.84 7.82
N GLU A 69 3.90 -37.24 6.70
CA GLU A 69 2.87 -37.75 5.80
C GLU A 69 3.38 -37.86 4.37
N LEU A 70 3.05 -38.96 3.71
CA LEU A 70 2.99 -39.07 2.25
C LEU A 70 1.59 -38.60 1.81
N GLY A 71 1.52 -37.73 0.81
CA GLY A 71 0.26 -37.16 0.33
C GLY A 71 0.35 -36.55 -1.06
N PHE A 72 -0.70 -35.86 -1.47
CA PHE A 72 -0.78 -35.12 -2.73
C PHE A 72 -1.68 -33.88 -2.56
N PHE A 73 -1.63 -32.94 -3.50
CA PHE A 73 -2.57 -31.82 -3.54
C PHE A 73 -3.79 -32.17 -4.39
N ASP A 74 -4.98 -31.96 -3.84
CA ASP A 74 -6.27 -32.15 -4.49
C ASP A 74 -6.78 -30.83 -5.07
N THR A 75 -6.92 -30.75 -6.39
CA THR A 75 -7.31 -29.53 -7.10
C THR A 75 -8.82 -29.33 -7.15
N ASP A 76 -9.61 -30.16 -6.47
CA ASP A 76 -11.06 -30.04 -6.44
C ASP A 76 -11.58 -29.90 -5.00
N SER A 77 -12.17 -28.74 -4.72
CA SER A 77 -12.69 -28.38 -3.40
C SER A 77 -14.14 -28.87 -3.15
N THR A 78 -14.76 -29.57 -4.11
CA THR A 78 -16.23 -29.77 -4.14
C THR A 78 -16.71 -31.20 -3.89
N SER A 79 -15.90 -32.02 -3.19
CA SER A 79 -16.15 -33.42 -2.71
C SER A 79 -15.66 -34.57 -3.60
N THR A 80 -15.18 -34.30 -4.81
CA THR A 80 -14.48 -35.27 -5.65
C THR A 80 -12.97 -35.11 -5.50
N ILE A 81 -12.22 -36.22 -5.44
CA ILE A 81 -10.76 -36.19 -5.31
C ILE A 81 -10.13 -36.11 -6.69
N THR A 82 -9.42 -35.02 -6.97
CA THR A 82 -8.70 -34.76 -8.22
C THR A 82 -7.22 -34.48 -7.94
N PRO A 83 -6.35 -35.50 -8.01
CA PRO A 83 -4.93 -35.29 -7.75
C PRO A 83 -4.27 -34.32 -8.73
N ASN A 84 -3.43 -33.42 -8.20
CA ASN A 84 -2.66 -32.48 -9.01
C ASN A 84 -1.70 -33.21 -9.97
N THR A 85 -1.71 -32.79 -11.22
CA THR A 85 -0.85 -33.30 -12.31
C THR A 85 0.02 -32.20 -12.91
N ASN A 86 -0.07 -30.97 -12.40
CA ASN A 86 0.63 -29.81 -12.91
C ASN A 86 2.08 -29.77 -12.39
N THR A 87 3.04 -29.89 -13.31
CA THR A 87 4.47 -29.90 -13.00
C THR A 87 5.09 -28.51 -12.80
N THR A 88 4.37 -27.43 -13.13
CA THR A 88 4.80 -26.05 -12.86
C THR A 88 4.26 -25.52 -11.54
N ASP A 89 3.05 -25.94 -11.15
CA ASP A 89 2.36 -25.50 -9.93
C ASP A 89 2.16 -26.69 -8.99
N LEU A 90 3.25 -27.10 -8.33
CA LEU A 90 3.29 -28.33 -7.53
C LEU A 90 2.38 -28.29 -6.29
N PHE A 91 2.05 -27.09 -5.80
CA PHE A 91 1.25 -26.84 -4.60
C PHE A 91 -0.18 -26.35 -4.93
N HIS A 92 -0.67 -26.62 -6.14
CA HIS A 92 -2.04 -26.32 -6.53
C HIS A 92 -3.00 -27.35 -5.95
N GLY A 93 -3.95 -26.89 -5.13
CA GLY A 93 -4.98 -27.65 -4.45
C GLY A 93 -4.86 -27.64 -2.92
N ILE A 94 -5.56 -28.57 -2.28
CA ILE A 94 -5.55 -28.80 -0.84
C ILE A 94 -4.75 -30.08 -0.53
N TRP A 95 -3.83 -30.02 0.44
CA TRP A 95 -3.08 -31.20 0.85
C TRP A 95 -4.01 -32.31 1.36
N THR A 96 -3.88 -33.48 0.74
CA THR A 96 -4.63 -34.69 1.04
C THR A 96 -3.64 -35.80 1.42
N PRO A 97 -3.56 -36.17 2.71
CA PRO A 97 -2.62 -37.20 3.13
C PRO A 97 -3.05 -38.59 2.63
N ILE A 98 -2.08 -39.45 2.34
CA ILE A 98 -2.29 -40.89 2.10
C ILE A 98 -1.91 -41.67 3.37
N THR A 99 -0.93 -41.17 4.13
CA THR A 99 -0.56 -41.68 5.45
C THR A 99 -0.84 -40.63 6.50
N THR A 100 -1.55 -40.97 7.57
CA THR A 100 -1.92 -40.02 8.66
C THR A 100 -1.24 -40.36 9.99
N GLN A 101 -0.32 -41.31 9.94
CA GLN A 101 0.03 -42.10 11.12
C GLN A 101 1.54 -42.39 11.20
N THR A 102 2.32 -42.04 10.18
CA THR A 102 3.78 -42.22 10.15
C THR A 102 4.48 -41.15 10.99
N THR A 103 5.47 -41.55 11.80
CA THR A 103 6.17 -40.66 12.75
C THR A 103 7.67 -40.57 12.46
N ILE A 104 8.28 -39.41 12.74
CA ILE A 104 9.74 -39.25 12.74
C ILE A 104 10.35 -40.26 13.71
N GLY A 105 11.47 -40.88 13.32
CA GLY A 105 12.20 -41.80 14.19
C GLY A 105 11.51 -43.14 14.51
N GLN A 106 10.40 -43.51 13.83
CA GLN A 106 9.61 -44.71 14.17
C GLN A 106 10.45 -46.02 14.25
N ASP A 107 10.62 -46.56 15.46
CA ASP A 107 11.36 -47.80 15.77
C ASP A 107 10.45 -48.83 16.44
N THR A 108 10.53 -50.09 16.01
CA THR A 108 9.67 -51.15 16.52
C THR A 108 10.38 -52.22 17.35
N GLU A 109 11.69 -52.50 17.22
CA GLU A 109 12.25 -53.69 17.90
C GLU A 109 13.74 -53.66 18.34
N THR A 110 14.72 -53.03 17.66
CA THR A 110 16.15 -53.05 18.10
C THR A 110 17.10 -51.98 17.52
N GLN A 111 16.67 -51.12 16.59
CA GLN A 111 17.55 -50.10 15.98
C GLN A 111 16.86 -48.72 15.94
N SER A 112 17.47 -47.73 16.60
CA SER A 112 16.91 -46.38 16.67
C SER A 112 17.18 -45.59 15.38
N VAL A 113 16.11 -45.06 14.79
CA VAL A 113 16.18 -43.93 13.85
C VAL A 113 16.20 -42.65 14.69
N GLY A 114 17.15 -41.76 14.42
CA GLY A 114 17.35 -40.55 15.21
C GLY A 114 16.32 -39.45 14.94
N ALA A 115 16.34 -38.41 15.77
CA ALA A 115 15.58 -37.19 15.58
C ALA A 115 15.80 -36.59 14.18
N GLY A 116 14.75 -36.02 13.59
CA GLY A 116 14.77 -35.43 12.25
C GLY A 116 14.93 -36.42 11.10
N LEU A 117 14.96 -37.74 11.35
CA LEU A 117 15.16 -38.77 10.32
C LEU A 117 13.94 -39.68 10.18
N PHE A 118 13.69 -40.13 8.95
CA PHE A 118 12.65 -41.11 8.66
C PHE A 118 13.05 -42.01 7.48
N GLY A 119 12.40 -43.18 7.40
CA GLY A 119 12.55 -44.10 6.28
C GLY A 119 11.43 -45.11 6.25
N PHE A 120 10.65 -45.08 5.17
CA PHE A 120 9.47 -45.92 4.99
C PHE A 120 9.44 -46.56 3.61
N GLU A 121 8.91 -47.78 3.56
CA GLU A 121 8.35 -48.38 2.35
C GLU A 121 6.85 -48.55 2.58
N THR A 122 6.05 -47.86 1.79
CA THR A 122 4.58 -47.99 1.80
C THR A 122 4.12 -48.77 0.59
N GLN A 123 3.32 -49.81 0.82
CA GLN A 123 2.76 -50.68 -0.22
C GLN A 123 1.25 -50.55 -0.23
N TYR A 124 0.67 -50.33 -1.42
CA TYR A 124 -0.77 -50.24 -1.64
C TYR A 124 -1.20 -51.35 -2.57
N ALA A 125 -2.22 -52.11 -2.17
CA ALA A 125 -2.70 -53.25 -2.96
C ALA A 125 -4.22 -53.38 -2.91
N ASN A 126 -4.78 -53.89 -4.00
CA ASN A 126 -6.21 -54.18 -4.11
C ASN A 126 -6.53 -55.53 -3.45
N ARG A 127 -7.43 -55.56 -2.48
CA ARG A 127 -7.76 -56.78 -1.74
C ARG A 127 -8.87 -57.56 -2.43
N THR A 128 -8.58 -58.80 -2.84
CA THR A 128 -9.60 -59.72 -3.39
C THR A 128 -9.95 -60.82 -2.37
N GLY A 129 -11.10 -60.74 -1.70
CA GLY A 129 -11.56 -61.73 -0.70
C GLY A 129 -13.04 -61.58 -0.29
N SER A 130 -13.60 -62.55 0.45
CA SER A 130 -15.03 -62.60 0.82
C SER A 130 -15.46 -61.66 1.96
N ASP A 131 -14.50 -61.03 2.64
CA ASP A 131 -14.71 -59.95 3.61
C ASP A 131 -14.22 -58.61 2.99
N ALA A 132 -14.82 -58.24 1.86
CA ALA A 132 -14.44 -57.09 1.03
C ALA A 132 -15.27 -55.84 1.37
N ASP A 133 -15.25 -55.40 2.63
CA ASP A 133 -15.73 -54.05 2.98
C ASP A 133 -14.65 -52.97 2.75
N GLU A 134 -13.39 -53.34 2.53
CA GLU A 134 -12.27 -52.42 2.21
C GLU A 134 -11.60 -52.83 0.89
N LEU A 135 -11.57 -51.93 -0.10
CA LEU A 135 -11.07 -52.20 -1.47
C LEU A 135 -9.53 -52.06 -1.59
N PHE A 136 -8.85 -51.40 -0.65
CA PHE A 136 -7.39 -51.22 -0.66
C PHE A 136 -6.78 -51.33 0.75
N GLU A 137 -5.68 -52.08 0.88
CA GLU A 137 -4.86 -52.12 2.10
C GLU A 137 -3.54 -51.38 1.85
N GLY A 138 -3.24 -50.36 2.67
CA GLY A 138 -1.93 -49.74 2.73
C GLY A 138 -1.10 -50.38 3.86
N THR A 139 0.14 -50.78 3.61
CA THR A 139 1.04 -51.20 4.69
C THR A 139 2.30 -50.35 4.68
N ALA A 140 2.65 -49.76 5.83
CA ALA A 140 3.94 -49.12 6.01
C ALA A 140 4.89 -50.10 6.69
N ARG A 141 6.08 -50.27 6.12
CA ARG A 141 7.17 -51.04 6.71
C ARG A 141 8.27 -50.11 7.16
N THR A 142 8.66 -50.23 8.43
CA THR A 142 9.89 -49.66 8.97
C THR A 142 10.97 -50.75 9.02
N ASN A 143 12.23 -50.35 8.84
CA ASN A 143 13.37 -51.26 8.62
C ASN A 143 13.71 -52.17 9.83
N THR A 144 13.15 -51.94 11.02
CA THR A 144 13.43 -52.78 12.20
C THR A 144 12.60 -54.05 12.29
N GLN A 145 11.67 -54.26 11.37
CA GLN A 145 10.72 -55.35 11.47
C GLN A 145 11.23 -56.62 10.79
N SER A 146 11.31 -57.70 11.58
CA SER A 146 11.37 -59.03 11.00
C SER A 146 10.17 -59.23 10.08
N THR A 147 10.38 -59.86 8.92
CA THR A 147 9.34 -60.20 7.93
C THR A 147 8.08 -60.75 8.62
N GLY A 148 7.05 -59.91 8.80
CA GLY A 148 5.80 -60.33 9.44
C GLY A 148 5.04 -59.32 10.31
N ALA A 149 5.54 -58.10 10.56
CA ALA A 149 4.88 -57.14 11.46
C ALA A 149 4.52 -55.77 10.83
N ASN A 150 4.03 -55.78 9.60
CA ASN A 150 3.49 -54.58 8.94
C ASN A 150 2.50 -53.81 9.85
N PHE A 151 2.63 -52.48 9.96
CA PHE A 151 1.57 -51.68 10.54
C PHE A 151 0.64 -51.22 9.43
N LEU A 152 -0.65 -51.45 9.63
CA LEU A 152 -1.69 -51.22 8.65
C LEU A 152 -1.95 -49.71 8.57
N ILE A 153 -1.79 -49.15 7.38
CA ILE A 153 -2.39 -47.87 7.00
C ILE A 153 -3.84 -48.25 6.64
N VAL A 154 -4.70 -48.31 7.67
CA VAL A 154 -6.14 -48.59 7.51
C VAL A 154 -6.89 -47.34 7.04
N ASP A 155 -8.09 -47.56 6.49
CA ASP A 155 -9.16 -46.56 6.48
C ASP A 155 -9.32 -46.01 7.91
N ASP A 156 -9.19 -44.70 8.08
CA ASP A 156 -9.27 -44.08 9.39
C ASP A 156 -10.73 -44.06 9.83
N THR A 157 -11.19 -45.12 10.49
CA THR A 157 -12.43 -45.08 11.24
C THR A 157 -12.20 -44.32 12.54
N ILE A 158 -12.10 -42.99 12.45
CA ILE A 158 -12.40 -42.12 13.59
C ILE A 158 -13.89 -42.29 13.88
N GLY A 159 -14.18 -42.81 15.07
CA GLY A 159 -15.53 -43.07 15.54
C GLY A 159 -16.42 -41.84 15.40
N THR A 160 -17.53 -42.02 14.68
CA THR A 160 -18.65 -41.09 14.48
C THR A 160 -18.26 -39.73 13.92
N TRP A 161 -18.58 -39.45 12.64
CA TRP A 161 -19.46 -38.36 12.18
C TRP A 161 -19.53 -38.40 10.64
N THR A 162 -20.67 -38.88 10.12
CA THR A 162 -21.21 -38.67 8.76
C THR A 162 -20.45 -39.27 7.56
N SER A 163 -21.23 -39.83 6.64
CA SER A 163 -20.84 -40.45 5.37
C SER A 163 -20.23 -39.45 4.38
N ASN A 164 -18.98 -39.04 4.57
CA ASN A 164 -18.20 -38.27 3.59
C ASN A 164 -17.06 -39.11 3.01
N ALA A 165 -16.78 -38.92 1.72
CA ALA A 165 -16.09 -39.84 0.80
C ALA A 165 -14.57 -40.06 1.00
N ASN A 166 -14.03 -39.91 2.22
CA ASN A 166 -12.57 -39.75 2.44
C ASN A 166 -11.81 -40.99 2.94
N ASP A 167 -12.21 -42.19 2.53
CA ASP A 167 -11.46 -43.43 2.76
C ASP A 167 -10.13 -43.43 1.95
N LEU A 168 -9.05 -43.99 2.51
CA LEU A 168 -7.78 -44.27 1.84
C LEU A 168 -7.99 -44.92 0.45
N SER A 169 -8.98 -45.82 0.37
CA SER A 169 -9.43 -46.45 -0.88
C SER A 169 -9.80 -45.44 -1.96
N THR A 170 -10.55 -44.38 -1.60
CA THR A 170 -10.96 -43.33 -2.55
C THR A 170 -9.74 -42.55 -3.05
N ARG A 171 -8.81 -42.20 -2.15
CA ARG A 171 -7.59 -41.44 -2.47
C ARG A 171 -6.70 -42.22 -3.44
N VAL A 172 -6.43 -43.49 -3.14
CA VAL A 172 -5.61 -44.37 -4.00
C VAL A 172 -6.31 -44.64 -5.34
N THR A 173 -7.63 -44.80 -5.34
CA THR A 173 -8.40 -44.95 -6.58
C THR A 173 -8.28 -43.72 -7.48
N ALA A 174 -8.38 -42.52 -6.91
CA ALA A 174 -8.21 -41.26 -7.65
C ALA A 174 -6.79 -41.12 -8.23
N LEU A 175 -5.76 -41.44 -7.44
CA LEU A 175 -4.37 -41.46 -7.90
C LEU A 175 -4.15 -42.46 -9.04
N ASN A 176 -4.72 -43.66 -8.96
CA ASN A 176 -4.62 -44.66 -10.04
C ASN A 176 -5.39 -44.26 -11.31
N ALA A 177 -6.44 -43.44 -11.17
CA ALA A 177 -7.25 -42.95 -12.29
C ALA A 177 -6.63 -41.72 -12.99
N ALA A 178 -5.85 -40.93 -12.26
CA ALA A 178 -5.23 -39.70 -12.76
C ALA A 178 -4.05 -39.99 -13.70
N SER A 179 -3.84 -39.13 -14.70
CA SER A 179 -2.70 -39.24 -15.61
C SER A 179 -1.46 -38.53 -15.04
N SER A 180 -0.55 -39.30 -14.44
CA SER A 180 0.70 -38.79 -13.83
C SER A 180 0.49 -37.85 -12.63
N PRO A 181 -0.27 -38.26 -11.60
CA PRO A 181 -0.49 -37.41 -10.43
C PRO A 181 0.78 -37.31 -9.59
N LEU A 182 0.98 -36.15 -9.00
CA LEU A 182 2.16 -35.82 -8.21
C LEU A 182 1.92 -36.14 -6.73
N VAL A 183 2.95 -36.66 -6.07
CA VAL A 183 2.93 -36.94 -4.62
C VAL A 183 4.11 -36.25 -3.93
N GLY A 184 3.97 -36.03 -2.62
CA GLY A 184 4.94 -35.29 -1.81
C GLY A 184 5.03 -35.77 -0.38
N ILE A 185 5.85 -35.05 0.39
CA ILE A 185 6.13 -35.33 1.80
C ILE A 185 5.79 -34.09 2.61
N ARG A 186 4.92 -34.21 3.60
CA ARG A 186 4.68 -33.13 4.58
C ARG A 186 5.17 -33.57 5.95
N PHE A 187 5.84 -32.67 6.66
CA PHE A 187 6.34 -32.94 8.00
C PHE A 187 5.90 -31.83 8.95
N TYR A 188 5.61 -32.22 10.19
CA TYR A 188 5.04 -31.36 11.22
C TYR A 188 5.98 -31.33 12.44
N ASP A 189 5.87 -30.30 13.28
CA ASP A 189 6.50 -30.25 14.61
C ASP A 189 5.52 -30.62 15.77
N GLY A 190 4.41 -31.27 15.40
CA GLY A 190 3.37 -31.86 16.25
C GLY A 190 3.09 -33.32 15.88
N GLY A 191 2.28 -34.07 16.65
CA GLY A 191 2.14 -35.53 16.46
C GLY A 191 0.94 -36.22 17.13
N ILE A 192 0.76 -37.51 16.80
CA ILE A 192 -0.48 -38.33 16.96
C ILE A 192 -0.91 -38.62 18.43
N SER A 193 -0.06 -38.35 19.42
CA SER A 193 -0.42 -38.53 20.84
C SER A 193 0.36 -37.59 21.76
N GLY A 194 -0.32 -36.53 22.21
CA GLY A 194 0.15 -35.67 23.30
C GLY A 194 0.80 -34.36 22.85
N LYS A 195 0.91 -34.11 21.54
CA LYS A 195 1.12 -32.78 20.96
C LYS A 195 -0.15 -32.43 20.21
N ASP A 196 -0.68 -31.25 20.48
CA ASP A 196 -2.02 -30.84 20.06
C ASP A 196 -1.97 -30.45 18.57
N ASP A 197 -2.71 -31.14 17.69
CA ASP A 197 -2.96 -30.70 16.30
C ASP A 197 -3.90 -29.47 16.29
N SER A 198 -3.76 -28.60 17.28
CA SER A 198 -4.59 -27.42 17.48
C SER A 198 -4.05 -26.25 16.68
N VAL A 199 -4.99 -25.43 16.25
CA VAL A 199 -4.73 -24.21 15.50
C VAL A 199 -3.70 -23.33 16.22
N GLY A 200 -2.65 -22.95 15.51
CA GLY A 200 -1.54 -22.15 16.02
C GLY A 200 -0.47 -22.92 16.81
N ALA A 201 -0.73 -24.14 17.27
CA ALA A 201 0.23 -24.90 18.10
C ALA A 201 1.23 -25.72 17.29
N THR A 202 0.82 -26.17 16.10
CA THR A 202 1.64 -27.00 15.19
C THR A 202 2.06 -26.19 13.96
N ARG A 203 3.27 -26.46 13.47
CA ARG A 203 3.82 -25.96 12.22
C ARG A 203 4.20 -27.11 11.31
N TYR A 204 4.26 -26.83 10.02
CA TYR A 204 4.62 -27.80 8.99
C TYR A 204 5.44 -27.17 7.86
N ASN A 205 5.95 -28.03 6.98
CA ASN A 205 6.32 -27.67 5.62
C ASN A 205 6.14 -28.88 4.69
N THR A 206 6.00 -28.63 3.39
CA THR A 206 5.72 -29.65 2.38
C THR A 206 6.79 -29.64 1.31
N ILE A 207 7.28 -30.83 0.96
CA ILE A 207 8.28 -31.07 -0.07
C ILE A 207 7.59 -31.71 -1.28
N MET A 208 7.80 -31.12 -2.45
CA MET A 208 7.34 -31.64 -3.73
C MET A 208 8.52 -31.73 -4.71
N ASN A 209 8.36 -32.58 -5.73
CA ASN A 209 9.29 -32.65 -6.86
C ASN A 209 8.49 -33.03 -8.11
N GLN A 210 8.75 -32.36 -9.24
CA GLN A 210 8.09 -32.65 -10.52
C GLN A 210 8.26 -34.10 -11.00
N SER A 211 9.26 -34.82 -10.48
CA SER A 211 9.54 -36.23 -10.82
C SER A 211 8.84 -37.23 -9.90
N TRP A 212 8.21 -36.78 -8.82
CA TRP A 212 7.52 -37.65 -7.85
C TRP A 212 6.10 -37.92 -8.34
N VAL A 213 6.02 -38.78 -9.36
CA VAL A 213 4.76 -39.19 -10.00
C VAL A 213 4.31 -40.53 -9.43
N TRP A 214 3.06 -40.63 -9.00
CA TRP A 214 2.47 -41.86 -8.48
C TRP A 214 2.73 -43.06 -9.41
N PRO A 215 3.23 -44.19 -8.88
CA PRO A 215 3.61 -45.32 -9.72
C PRO A 215 2.39 -46.09 -10.23
N SER A 216 2.47 -46.58 -11.46
CA SER A 216 1.49 -47.57 -11.96
C SER A 216 1.63 -48.90 -11.24
N GLY A 217 0.57 -49.74 -11.26
CA GLY A 217 0.56 -51.05 -10.61
C GLY A 217 1.78 -51.91 -10.93
N GLY A 218 2.38 -52.48 -9.89
CA GLY A 218 3.59 -53.30 -9.98
C GLY A 218 4.92 -52.52 -10.03
N ASN A 219 4.89 -51.18 -9.95
CA ASN A 219 6.09 -50.35 -9.96
C ASN A 219 6.38 -49.71 -8.60
N THR A 220 7.65 -49.32 -8.44
CA THR A 220 8.16 -48.62 -7.25
C THR A 220 8.49 -47.18 -7.59
N LEU A 221 7.95 -46.24 -6.82
CA LEU A 221 8.36 -44.84 -6.80
C LEU A 221 9.36 -44.61 -5.65
N LYS A 222 10.38 -43.79 -5.92
CA LYS A 222 11.42 -43.42 -4.97
C LYS A 222 11.45 -41.91 -4.76
N LEU A 223 11.15 -41.46 -3.56
CA LEU A 223 11.22 -40.04 -3.17
C LEU A 223 12.61 -39.84 -2.55
N ALA A 224 13.54 -39.37 -3.36
CA ALA A 224 14.91 -39.06 -2.95
C ALA A 224 15.09 -37.56 -2.76
N LEU A 225 15.66 -37.15 -1.63
CA LEU A 225 16.08 -35.75 -1.41
C LEU A 225 17.39 -35.40 -2.13
N TYR A 226 18.14 -36.43 -2.55
CA TYR A 226 19.44 -36.28 -3.20
C TYR A 226 19.40 -36.82 -4.62
N ASP A 227 20.10 -36.14 -5.52
CA ASP A 227 20.34 -36.60 -6.88
C ASP A 227 21.24 -37.84 -6.93
N THR A 228 21.41 -38.40 -8.13
CA THR A 228 22.23 -39.61 -8.33
C THR A 228 23.72 -39.42 -8.07
N SER A 229 24.20 -38.17 -8.06
CA SER A 229 25.57 -37.75 -7.71
C SER A 229 25.71 -37.48 -6.21
N GLY A 230 24.60 -37.55 -5.47
CA GLY A 230 24.52 -37.31 -4.05
C GLY A 230 24.58 -35.82 -3.67
N ASN A 231 24.21 -34.90 -4.56
CA ASN A 231 23.89 -33.51 -4.16
C ASN A 231 22.41 -33.44 -3.79
N MET A 232 22.00 -32.42 -3.04
CA MET A 232 20.58 -32.13 -2.85
C MET A 232 19.92 -31.95 -4.22
N ASP A 233 18.79 -32.61 -4.45
CA ASP A 233 18.09 -32.51 -5.74
C ASP A 233 17.59 -31.08 -5.94
N SER A 234 18.08 -30.41 -6.98
CA SER A 234 17.72 -29.03 -7.31
C SER A 234 16.26 -28.86 -7.74
N ASN A 235 15.55 -29.96 -8.02
CA ASN A 235 14.12 -29.95 -8.36
C ASN A 235 13.21 -30.06 -7.14
N LEU A 236 13.75 -30.20 -5.93
CA LEU A 236 12.95 -30.10 -4.72
C LEU A 236 12.36 -28.70 -4.63
N LYS A 237 11.06 -28.65 -4.34
CA LYS A 237 10.31 -27.44 -4.05
C LYS A 237 9.70 -27.58 -2.68
N PHE A 238 9.59 -26.45 -2.00
CA PHE A 238 9.00 -26.34 -0.68
C PHE A 238 7.80 -25.43 -0.76
N GLU A 239 6.75 -25.76 -0.02
CA GLU A 239 5.53 -24.96 0.02
C GLU A 239 5.82 -23.57 0.53
N PHE A 240 6.68 -23.47 1.55
CA PHE A 240 7.31 -22.21 1.93
C PHE A 240 8.82 -22.35 1.93
N GLN A 241 9.49 -21.52 1.12
CA GLN A 241 10.94 -21.52 0.96
C GLN A 241 11.60 -20.60 1.98
N ASN A 242 11.87 -21.10 3.19
CA ASN A 242 12.58 -20.37 4.25
C ASN A 242 13.89 -19.72 3.75
N SER A 243 14.59 -20.35 2.82
CA SER A 243 15.83 -19.84 2.25
C SER A 243 15.66 -18.63 1.35
N THR A 244 14.47 -18.44 0.76
CA THR A 244 14.08 -17.26 -0.02
C THR A 244 13.79 -16.07 0.89
N TYR A 245 13.18 -16.33 2.06
CA TYR A 245 12.70 -15.30 2.98
C TYR A 245 13.60 -15.06 4.21
N LYS A 246 14.89 -15.43 4.10
CA LYS A 246 15.93 -15.19 5.13
C LYS A 246 16.60 -13.83 4.95
N ASP A 247 17.19 -13.29 6.03
CA ASP A 247 17.91 -12.01 6.03
C ASP A 247 18.87 -11.84 4.82
N GLY A 248 18.57 -10.83 3.99
CA GLY A 248 19.35 -10.49 2.79
C GLY A 248 18.57 -9.87 1.63
N SER A 249 18.34 -8.55 1.68
CA SER A 249 17.90 -7.63 0.60
C SER A 249 16.54 -7.82 -0.09
N SER A 250 15.79 -8.90 0.16
CA SER A 250 14.39 -9.00 -0.24
C SER A 250 13.65 -9.98 0.67
N TYR A 251 12.81 -9.43 1.55
CA TYR A 251 11.68 -10.08 2.24
C TYR A 251 11.97 -11.01 3.43
N GLU A 252 11.85 -10.47 4.66
CA GLU A 252 12.12 -11.12 5.95
C GLU A 252 10.83 -11.65 6.59
N ALA A 253 10.50 -12.93 6.35
CA ALA A 253 9.40 -13.57 7.07
C ALA A 253 9.81 -13.88 8.51
N LEU A 254 8.94 -13.58 9.47
CA LEU A 254 9.18 -13.79 10.90
C LEU A 254 8.33 -14.92 11.47
N ILE A 255 8.77 -15.50 12.59
CA ILE A 255 8.07 -16.58 13.27
C ILE A 255 8.27 -16.57 14.80
N GLY A 256 7.21 -16.84 15.55
CA GLY A 256 7.27 -16.97 17.01
C GLY A 256 7.23 -15.62 17.75
N THR A 257 7.54 -15.63 19.05
CA THR A 257 7.38 -14.45 19.91
C THR A 257 8.65 -13.61 19.99
N GLY A 258 8.49 -12.29 20.01
CA GLY A 258 9.60 -11.34 20.20
C GLY A 258 10.09 -10.59 18.94
N GLY A 259 9.38 -10.68 17.81
CA GLY A 259 9.48 -9.75 16.68
C GLY A 259 10.85 -9.68 15.99
N SER A 260 11.70 -10.70 16.14
CA SER A 260 13.07 -10.72 15.57
C SER A 260 13.52 -12.11 15.13
N ASN A 261 12.66 -13.11 15.25
CA ASN A 261 12.98 -14.49 14.91
C ASN A 261 12.67 -14.72 13.44
N ASN A 262 13.71 -14.97 12.65
CA ASN A 262 13.59 -15.29 11.23
C ASN A 262 13.39 -16.81 11.05
N VAL A 263 12.79 -17.22 9.94
CA VAL A 263 12.69 -18.61 9.43
C VAL A 263 14.05 -19.31 9.19
N SER A 264 15.17 -18.64 9.46
CA SER A 264 16.54 -19.10 9.24
C SER A 264 17.46 -18.62 10.38
N PRO A 265 17.79 -19.47 11.38
CA PRO A 265 18.66 -19.06 12.48
C PRO A 265 20.12 -18.82 12.01
N THR A 266 20.74 -17.77 12.56
CA THR A 266 22.14 -17.41 12.29
C THR A 266 23.10 -18.36 13.01
N GLY A 267 23.56 -19.42 12.33
CA GLY A 267 24.60 -20.28 12.90
C GLY A 267 24.96 -21.60 12.20
N GLY A 268 24.28 -22.02 11.14
CA GLY A 268 24.57 -23.28 10.43
C GLY A 268 25.49 -23.12 9.22
N ALA A 269 26.39 -24.06 8.99
CA ALA A 269 27.27 -24.08 7.82
C ALA A 269 26.46 -24.14 6.50
N ALA A 270 26.98 -23.47 5.48
CA ALA A 270 26.32 -23.11 4.23
C ALA A 270 26.05 -24.25 3.22
N SER A 271 25.64 -25.45 3.66
CA SER A 271 25.30 -26.55 2.73
C SER A 271 23.87 -27.10 2.83
N ASP A 272 23.15 -26.82 3.91
CA ASP A 272 21.82 -27.38 4.15
C ASP A 272 20.80 -26.24 4.06
N THR A 273 19.82 -26.36 3.17
CA THR A 273 18.81 -25.33 2.95
C THR A 273 17.90 -25.26 4.17
N ASN A 274 17.72 -24.08 4.76
CA ASN A 274 16.77 -23.87 5.89
C ASN A 274 15.31 -24.21 5.52
N ASP A 275 15.04 -24.62 4.29
CA ASP A 275 13.75 -25.07 3.79
C ASP A 275 13.26 -26.39 4.43
N PHE A 276 14.14 -27.18 5.06
CA PHE A 276 13.75 -28.40 5.79
C PHE A 276 13.25 -28.14 7.23
N VAL A 277 12.88 -26.91 7.54
CA VAL A 277 12.34 -26.49 8.84
C VAL A 277 10.83 -26.30 8.72
N ALA A 278 10.08 -26.82 9.71
CA ALA A 278 8.63 -26.62 9.81
C ALA A 278 8.34 -25.19 10.30
N THR A 279 7.79 -24.35 9.42
CA THR A 279 7.59 -22.91 9.66
C THR A 279 6.19 -22.42 9.33
N ILE A 280 5.41 -23.15 8.52
CA ILE A 280 4.03 -22.78 8.22
C ILE A 280 3.16 -23.17 9.40
N THR A 281 2.52 -22.19 10.04
CA THR A 281 1.56 -22.41 11.12
C THR A 281 0.32 -23.11 10.59
N TYR A 282 -0.10 -24.17 11.27
CA TYR A 282 -1.35 -24.86 10.99
C TYR A 282 -2.56 -24.01 11.42
N HIS A 283 -3.48 -23.82 10.49
CA HIS A 283 -4.76 -23.15 10.68
C HIS A 283 -5.83 -23.94 9.93
N ASP A 284 -7.01 -24.08 10.52
CA ASP A 284 -8.10 -24.91 9.99
C ASP A 284 -9.09 -24.11 9.13
N GLY A 285 -8.91 -22.80 9.06
CA GLY A 285 -9.74 -21.84 8.33
C GLY A 285 -10.75 -21.09 9.21
N ASP A 286 -11.32 -21.72 10.23
CA ASP A 286 -12.48 -21.19 10.96
C ASP A 286 -12.20 -20.81 12.41
N ASP A 287 -11.17 -21.39 13.05
CA ASP A 287 -10.80 -21.04 14.41
C ASP A 287 -10.03 -19.71 14.48
N ASN A 288 -10.17 -19.02 15.61
CA ASN A 288 -9.45 -17.79 15.88
C ASN A 288 -7.95 -18.06 16.11
N LEU A 289 -7.10 -17.11 15.74
CA LEU A 289 -5.65 -17.18 15.96
C LEU A 289 -5.17 -16.01 16.82
N ASN A 290 -4.59 -16.33 17.97
CA ASN A 290 -3.97 -15.34 18.86
C ASN A 290 -2.47 -15.18 18.53
N LEU A 291 -2.16 -14.08 17.84
CA LEU A 291 -0.84 -13.67 17.42
C LEU A 291 -0.15 -12.72 18.41
N ALA A 292 -0.69 -12.51 19.61
CA ALA A 292 -0.01 -11.71 20.65
C ALA A 292 1.22 -12.45 21.20
N ASN A 293 2.22 -11.72 21.72
CA ASN A 293 3.37 -12.30 22.42
C ASN A 293 2.94 -12.97 23.74
N SER A 294 1.98 -12.35 24.44
CA SER A 294 1.49 -12.87 25.72
C SER A 294 0.33 -13.85 25.51
N GLY A 295 0.61 -15.14 25.69
CA GLY A 295 -0.41 -16.20 25.60
C GLY A 295 -0.89 -16.50 24.17
N GLY A 296 -0.26 -15.89 23.17
CA GLY A 296 -0.39 -16.23 21.75
C GLY A 296 0.93 -16.77 21.19
N ILE A 297 1.03 -16.79 19.87
CA ILE A 297 2.15 -17.40 19.15
C ILE A 297 3.13 -16.39 18.54
N GLY A 298 2.81 -15.10 18.59
CA GLY A 298 3.61 -14.04 17.97
C GLY A 298 3.49 -14.02 16.45
N ASP A 299 4.61 -13.84 15.76
CA ASP A 299 4.73 -13.85 14.31
C ASP A 299 4.31 -15.23 13.73
N ALA A 300 3.57 -15.23 12.63
CA ALA A 300 3.06 -16.46 12.02
C ALA A 300 3.11 -16.44 10.50
N ILE A 301 3.26 -17.63 9.92
CA ILE A 301 3.25 -17.85 8.47
C ILE A 301 2.09 -18.78 8.14
N LEU A 302 1.15 -18.32 7.33
CA LEU A 302 0.02 -19.13 6.87
C LEU A 302 0.15 -19.35 5.36
N SER A 303 -0.05 -20.59 4.92
CA SER A 303 -0.06 -20.95 3.50
C SER A 303 -1.48 -21.30 3.07
N GLY A 304 -1.96 -20.71 1.97
CA GLY A 304 -3.29 -20.99 1.43
C GLY A 304 -4.45 -20.56 2.32
N LEU A 305 -4.32 -19.40 2.96
CA LEU A 305 -5.27 -18.90 3.96
C LEU A 305 -6.70 -18.76 3.38
N ASN A 306 -7.63 -19.49 3.98
CA ASN A 306 -9.06 -19.46 3.67
C ASN A 306 -9.89 -19.45 4.97
N GLY A 307 -11.22 -19.29 4.87
CA GLY A 307 -12.14 -19.44 6.00
C GLY A 307 -12.56 -18.13 6.68
N SER A 308 -12.89 -18.19 7.97
CA SER A 308 -13.63 -17.15 8.70
C SER A 308 -13.15 -16.79 10.12
N GLY A 309 -12.10 -17.44 10.65
CA GLY A 309 -11.61 -17.18 12.01
C GLY A 309 -11.06 -15.76 12.23
N ASP A 310 -11.15 -15.22 13.45
CA ASP A 310 -10.63 -13.89 13.79
C ASP A 310 -9.15 -13.96 14.25
N PHE A 311 -8.32 -13.05 13.74
CA PHE A 311 -6.89 -12.95 14.07
C PHE A 311 -6.59 -11.66 14.86
N GLY A 312 -5.90 -11.80 15.98
CA GLY A 312 -5.53 -10.69 16.85
C GLY A 312 -4.14 -10.84 17.45
N GLY A 313 -3.36 -9.77 17.40
CA GLY A 313 -1.95 -9.63 17.74
C GLY A 313 -1.65 -8.62 18.85
N ALA A 314 -2.68 -8.04 19.48
CA ALA A 314 -2.56 -7.01 20.52
C ALA A 314 -1.75 -5.79 20.02
N ASN A 315 -0.85 -5.23 20.84
CA ASN A 315 0.01 -4.08 20.47
C ASN A 315 1.49 -4.51 20.50
N ASP A 316 1.78 -5.66 19.89
CA ASP A 316 3.09 -6.32 19.97
C ASP A 316 3.94 -6.13 18.69
N GLY A 317 3.40 -5.48 17.65
CA GLY A 317 4.11 -5.24 16.38
C GLY A 317 4.41 -6.49 15.55
N ASN A 318 3.70 -7.59 15.80
CA ASN A 318 3.98 -8.89 15.16
C ASN A 318 3.60 -8.91 13.66
N GLN A 319 4.14 -9.87 12.93
CA GLN A 319 3.95 -10.05 11.50
C GLN A 319 3.05 -11.26 11.21
N LEU A 320 2.04 -11.05 10.37
CA LEU A 320 1.26 -12.10 9.74
C LEU A 320 1.73 -12.26 8.29
N THR A 321 2.54 -13.28 8.04
CA THR A 321 2.91 -13.67 6.67
C THR A 321 1.80 -14.53 6.08
N VAL A 322 1.28 -14.11 4.93
CA VAL A 322 0.33 -14.89 4.13
C VAL A 322 1.01 -15.30 2.84
N HIS A 323 1.21 -16.60 2.69
CA HIS A 323 1.81 -17.22 1.54
C HIS A 323 0.74 -17.86 0.66
N SER A 324 0.80 -17.59 -0.64
CA SER A 324 -0.15 -18.16 -1.60
C SER A 324 0.62 -18.72 -2.79
N ASN A 325 0.43 -20.01 -3.07
CA ASN A 325 1.02 -20.68 -4.22
C ASN A 325 0.20 -20.43 -5.50
N SER A 326 0.88 -20.32 -6.64
CA SER A 326 0.23 -20.17 -7.94
C SER A 326 -0.67 -21.37 -8.28
N GLY A 327 -1.66 -21.12 -9.14
CA GLY A 327 -2.63 -22.11 -9.58
C GLY A 327 -3.94 -22.11 -8.78
N ASN A 328 -3.92 -21.57 -7.55
CA ASN A 328 -5.08 -21.53 -6.63
C ASN A 328 -5.89 -20.21 -6.72
N ASP A 329 -5.94 -19.61 -7.90
CA ASP A 329 -6.54 -18.28 -8.08
C ASP A 329 -8.02 -18.28 -7.71
N GLY A 330 -8.41 -17.36 -6.82
CA GLY A 330 -9.77 -17.28 -6.28
C GLY A 330 -10.14 -18.32 -5.21
N GLU A 331 -9.25 -19.26 -4.85
CA GLU A 331 -9.52 -20.26 -3.81
C GLU A 331 -9.19 -19.74 -2.40
N TYR A 332 -8.10 -18.99 -2.27
CA TYR A 332 -7.66 -18.44 -0.99
C TYR A 332 -8.41 -17.15 -0.65
N VAL A 333 -9.61 -17.34 -0.09
CA VAL A 333 -10.49 -16.26 0.34
C VAL A 333 -10.67 -16.33 1.85
N PHE A 334 -10.18 -15.31 2.55
CA PHE A 334 -10.34 -15.16 3.98
C PHE A 334 -11.37 -14.08 4.30
N SER A 335 -12.43 -14.50 4.98
CA SER A 335 -13.59 -13.68 5.36
C SER A 335 -13.62 -13.31 6.84
N GLY A 336 -12.70 -13.88 7.61
CA GLY A 336 -12.49 -13.55 9.02
C GLY A 336 -11.93 -12.15 9.19
N ASN A 337 -11.88 -11.69 10.44
CA ASN A 337 -11.41 -10.34 10.75
C ASN A 337 -9.98 -10.33 11.29
N ILE A 338 -9.26 -9.24 11.06
CA ILE A 338 -7.90 -9.01 11.59
C ILE A 338 -7.95 -7.75 12.48
N TYR A 339 -8.10 -7.93 13.79
CA TYR A 339 -8.20 -6.88 14.82
C TYR A 339 -7.94 -7.45 16.23
N THR A 340 -7.78 -6.59 17.24
CA THR A 340 -7.65 -7.04 18.65
C THR A 340 -9.02 -7.31 19.29
N ASP A 341 -9.91 -6.35 19.17
CA ASP A 341 -11.36 -6.47 19.34
C ASP A 341 -11.96 -5.61 18.22
N GLY A 342 -13.23 -5.79 17.83
CA GLY A 342 -13.79 -5.20 16.61
C GLY A 342 -13.68 -3.67 16.43
N THR A 343 -13.05 -2.95 17.36
CA THR A 343 -12.71 -1.53 17.33
C THR A 343 -11.22 -1.19 17.51
N THR A 344 -10.41 -2.08 18.10
CA THR A 344 -9.01 -1.81 18.46
C THR A 344 -8.06 -2.38 17.42
N SER A 345 -7.05 -1.59 17.04
CA SER A 345 -5.97 -2.05 16.16
C SER A 345 -5.25 -3.25 16.77
N THR A 346 -4.66 -4.06 15.90
CA THR A 346 -3.82 -5.19 16.28
C THR A 346 -2.33 -5.00 15.98
N ASP A 347 -1.96 -3.86 15.38
CA ASP A 347 -0.59 -3.46 15.01
C ASP A 347 0.18 -4.52 14.20
N LEU A 348 -0.55 -5.49 13.63
CA LEU A 348 0.03 -6.57 12.85
C LEU A 348 0.51 -6.02 11.52
N THR A 349 1.73 -6.34 11.14
CA THR A 349 2.16 -6.15 9.76
C THR A 349 1.69 -7.34 8.92
N ILE A 350 0.92 -7.08 7.86
CA ILE A 350 0.51 -8.13 6.91
C ILE A 350 1.55 -8.21 5.80
N PHE A 351 2.11 -9.40 5.60
CA PHE A 351 3.13 -9.64 4.61
C PHE A 351 2.71 -10.70 3.59
N LYS A 352 2.41 -10.28 2.36
CA LYS A 352 1.99 -11.18 1.29
C LYS A 352 3.20 -11.68 0.48
N THR A 353 3.36 -13.00 0.42
CA THR A 353 4.42 -13.71 -0.33
C THR A 353 3.85 -14.82 -1.23
N GLY A 354 4.69 -15.42 -2.08
CA GLY A 354 4.28 -16.43 -3.04
C GLY A 354 3.55 -15.86 -4.26
N SER A 355 3.67 -16.55 -5.39
CA SER A 355 3.18 -16.10 -6.70
C SER A 355 1.65 -16.11 -6.85
N GLY A 356 0.91 -16.78 -5.96
CA GLY A 356 -0.54 -16.94 -6.04
C GLY A 356 -1.34 -15.75 -5.52
N GLU A 357 -2.66 -15.83 -5.72
CA GLU A 357 -3.63 -14.85 -5.24
C GLU A 357 -4.08 -15.12 -3.79
N GLN A 358 -4.26 -14.06 -3.01
CA GLN A 358 -4.97 -14.05 -1.74
C GLN A 358 -6.09 -13.02 -1.79
N THR A 359 -7.26 -13.30 -1.22
CA THR A 359 -8.34 -12.33 -1.03
C THR A 359 -8.67 -12.13 0.45
N PHE A 360 -8.81 -10.87 0.88
CA PHE A 360 -9.37 -10.48 2.17
C PHE A 360 -10.72 -9.78 2.02
N SER A 361 -11.76 -10.31 2.67
CA SER A 361 -13.11 -9.74 2.64
C SER A 361 -13.69 -9.33 3.99
N GLY A 362 -13.07 -9.74 5.10
CA GLY A 362 -13.46 -9.30 6.44
C GLY A 362 -12.98 -7.89 6.80
N ASN A 363 -13.12 -7.55 8.08
CA ASN A 363 -12.54 -6.32 8.62
C ASN A 363 -11.02 -6.48 8.78
N ILE A 364 -10.28 -5.41 8.50
CA ILE A 364 -8.87 -5.31 8.84
C ILE A 364 -8.69 -3.99 9.60
N ASN A 365 -8.14 -4.05 10.80
CA ASN A 365 -7.78 -2.87 11.58
C ASN A 365 -6.40 -3.10 12.19
N ILE A 366 -5.36 -2.71 11.46
CA ILE A 366 -3.96 -2.87 11.88
C ILE A 366 -3.25 -1.52 12.09
N SER A 367 -3.93 -0.40 11.81
CA SER A 367 -3.39 0.93 12.09
C SER A 367 -4.11 1.56 13.25
N ASP A 368 -3.31 1.90 14.23
CA ASP A 368 -3.71 2.58 15.43
C ASP A 368 -3.27 4.05 15.38
N SER A 369 -3.42 4.75 16.51
CA SER A 369 -3.00 6.15 16.63
C SER A 369 -2.13 6.38 17.86
N ASP A 370 -1.70 5.30 18.52
CA ASP A 370 -0.76 5.35 19.64
C ASP A 370 0.67 5.54 19.13
N THR A 371 1.60 5.85 20.03
CA THR A 371 2.95 6.32 19.66
C THR A 371 3.99 5.20 19.56
N THR A 372 3.59 3.92 19.62
CA THR A 372 4.53 2.83 19.88
C THR A 372 4.82 1.92 18.70
N GLU A 373 3.85 1.59 17.84
CA GLU A 373 4.04 0.84 16.58
C GLU A 373 2.69 0.70 15.86
N SER A 374 2.63 0.89 14.53
CA SER A 374 1.41 0.67 13.74
C SER A 374 1.66 -0.31 12.59
N GLY A 375 0.72 -1.22 12.36
CA GLY A 375 0.79 -2.24 11.32
C GLY A 375 0.55 -1.69 9.91
N TYR A 376 1.25 -2.24 8.93
CA TYR A 376 1.15 -1.87 7.52
C TYR A 376 0.96 -3.09 6.63
N LEU A 377 0.62 -2.85 5.36
CA LEU A 377 0.52 -3.91 4.36
C LEU A 377 1.73 -3.88 3.42
N ASN A 378 2.40 -5.03 3.31
CA ASN A 378 3.50 -5.26 2.38
C ASN A 378 3.15 -6.38 1.39
N VAL A 379 3.02 -6.04 0.10
CA VAL A 379 2.83 -7.03 -0.97
C VAL A 379 4.16 -7.25 -1.70
N ALA A 380 4.88 -8.29 -1.30
CA ALA A 380 6.14 -8.67 -1.93
C ALA A 380 5.92 -9.41 -3.24
N GLU A 381 5.01 -10.40 -3.22
CA GLU A 381 4.84 -11.34 -4.33
C GLU A 381 3.37 -11.74 -4.54
N GLY A 382 3.07 -12.13 -5.77
CA GLY A 382 1.76 -12.58 -6.21
C GLY A 382 0.74 -11.45 -6.22
N SER A 383 -0.53 -11.82 -6.01
CA SER A 383 -1.65 -10.88 -5.96
C SER A 383 -2.29 -10.89 -4.59
N LEU A 384 -2.60 -9.71 -4.06
CA LEU A 384 -3.47 -9.54 -2.91
C LEU A 384 -4.70 -8.74 -3.33
N THR A 385 -5.88 -9.28 -3.11
CA THR A 385 -7.16 -8.64 -3.38
C THR A 385 -7.80 -8.17 -2.08
N LEU A 386 -7.94 -6.86 -1.92
CA LEU A 386 -8.74 -6.23 -0.87
C LEU A 386 -10.17 -6.08 -1.40
N LYS A 387 -11.11 -6.84 -0.82
CA LYS A 387 -12.52 -6.90 -1.25
C LYS A 387 -13.44 -6.91 -0.02
N PRO A 388 -13.48 -5.82 0.77
CA PRO A 388 -14.30 -5.79 1.98
C PRO A 388 -15.76 -6.07 1.65
N GLY A 389 -16.36 -6.98 2.40
CA GLY A 389 -17.79 -7.26 2.31
C GLY A 389 -18.63 -6.11 2.85
N SER A 390 -19.96 -6.27 2.80
CA SER A 390 -20.87 -5.21 3.20
C SER A 390 -20.70 -4.72 4.63
N GLY A 391 -20.50 -3.41 4.79
CA GLY A 391 -20.27 -2.78 6.09
C GLY A 391 -18.92 -3.12 6.73
N LYS A 392 -17.97 -3.71 5.97
CA LYS A 392 -16.62 -4.02 6.45
C LYS A 392 -15.66 -2.89 6.12
N THR A 393 -14.64 -2.72 6.97
CA THR A 393 -13.60 -1.68 6.82
C THR A 393 -12.23 -2.31 6.82
N GLN A 394 -11.30 -1.73 6.06
CA GLN A 394 -9.92 -2.19 5.98
C GLN A 394 -8.99 -0.98 6.17
N LYS A 395 -8.26 -0.99 7.28
CA LYS A 395 -7.42 0.11 7.76
C LYS A 395 -5.98 -0.37 7.97
N PHE A 396 -5.05 0.37 7.40
CA PHE A 396 -3.61 0.13 7.41
C PHE A 396 -2.87 1.42 7.74
N GLU A 397 -1.61 1.36 8.15
CA GLU A 397 -0.86 2.59 8.40
C GLU A 397 -0.43 3.19 7.05
N TYR A 398 0.16 2.36 6.20
CA TYR A 398 0.54 2.68 4.82
C TYR A 398 0.61 1.40 3.98
N LEU A 399 0.86 1.57 2.67
CA LEU A 399 1.06 0.49 1.72
C LEU A 399 2.51 0.48 1.21
N THR A 400 3.12 -0.70 1.16
CA THR A 400 4.43 -0.94 0.55
C THR A 400 4.44 -2.24 -0.26
N GLY A 401 5.41 -2.41 -1.14
CA GLY A 401 5.51 -3.61 -1.97
C GLY A 401 6.61 -3.57 -3.01
N ALA A 402 6.90 -4.74 -3.58
CA ALA A 402 7.94 -4.91 -4.59
C ALA A 402 7.58 -4.24 -5.92
N ALA A 403 8.55 -3.61 -6.58
CA ALA A 403 8.35 -3.10 -7.95
C ALA A 403 8.08 -4.21 -8.97
N THR A 404 8.51 -5.44 -8.69
CA THR A 404 8.30 -6.61 -9.54
C THR A 404 7.83 -7.76 -8.67
N GLY A 405 6.77 -8.45 -9.09
CA GLY A 405 6.24 -9.61 -8.40
C GLY A 405 4.99 -9.34 -7.57
N GLY A 406 4.77 -8.11 -7.07
CA GLY A 406 3.60 -7.75 -6.26
C GLY A 406 2.48 -7.03 -7.05
N THR A 407 1.24 -7.50 -6.90
CA THR A 407 0.01 -6.84 -7.35
C THR A 407 -0.95 -6.64 -6.18
N LEU A 408 -1.46 -5.44 -6.00
CA LEU A 408 -2.55 -5.12 -5.08
C LEU A 408 -3.80 -4.84 -5.90
N THR A 409 -4.88 -5.55 -5.63
CA THR A 409 -6.18 -5.33 -6.26
C THR A 409 -7.13 -4.71 -5.25
N LEU A 410 -7.67 -3.53 -5.58
CA LEU A 410 -8.82 -2.97 -4.87
C LEU A 410 -10.08 -3.37 -5.65
N ASN A 411 -11.01 -4.04 -4.96
CA ASN A 411 -12.21 -4.58 -5.56
C ASN A 411 -13.48 -4.10 -4.85
N ASN A 412 -14.22 -3.23 -5.55
CA ASN A 412 -15.49 -2.68 -5.08
C ASN A 412 -16.74 -3.42 -5.60
N ALA A 413 -16.60 -4.66 -6.10
CA ALA A 413 -17.73 -5.42 -6.64
C ALA A 413 -18.79 -5.75 -5.59
N ASP A 414 -18.39 -5.98 -4.34
CA ASP A 414 -19.30 -6.31 -3.24
C ASP A 414 -19.76 -5.05 -2.48
N GLU A 415 -18.95 -3.99 -2.50
CA GLU A 415 -19.24 -2.70 -1.87
C GLU A 415 -18.84 -1.55 -2.80
N SER A 416 -19.85 -0.89 -3.38
CA SER A 416 -19.65 0.17 -4.40
C SER A 416 -18.84 1.38 -3.91
N THR A 417 -18.70 1.52 -2.59
CA THR A 417 -17.92 2.53 -1.88
C THR A 417 -16.84 1.91 -1.01
N GLN A 418 -16.21 0.82 -1.46
CA GLN A 418 -15.03 0.26 -0.81
C GLN A 418 -14.09 1.38 -0.39
N THR A 419 -13.73 1.41 0.89
CA THR A 419 -12.77 2.35 1.45
C THR A 419 -11.64 1.59 2.09
N ILE A 420 -10.42 1.92 1.65
CA ILE A 420 -9.19 1.59 2.35
C ILE A 420 -8.73 2.85 3.09
N GLU A 421 -8.53 2.75 4.40
CA GLU A 421 -8.01 3.85 5.22
C GLU A 421 -6.52 3.66 5.50
N LEU A 422 -5.75 4.72 5.25
CA LEU A 422 -4.32 4.81 5.52
C LEU A 422 -4.10 5.86 6.63
N GLY A 423 -3.63 5.41 7.79
CA GLY A 423 -3.54 6.22 9.01
C GLY A 423 -2.39 7.22 9.01
N PHE A 424 -1.17 6.77 8.75
CA PHE A 424 0.07 7.55 8.91
C PHE A 424 0.24 8.19 10.30
N ALA A 425 -0.36 7.62 11.36
CA ALA A 425 -0.30 8.15 12.72
C ALA A 425 1.12 8.30 13.29
N ASN A 426 2.05 7.44 12.86
CA ASN A 426 3.44 7.41 13.32
C ASN A 426 4.44 7.63 12.18
N THR A 427 3.96 7.99 10.99
CA THR A 427 4.75 8.01 9.77
C THR A 427 4.71 9.38 9.11
N ALA A 428 5.76 10.18 9.31
CA ALA A 428 5.91 11.49 8.64
C ALA A 428 6.54 11.38 7.25
N GLU A 429 7.33 10.34 7.00
CA GLU A 429 7.99 10.11 5.71
C GLU A 429 7.00 9.59 4.66
N LYS A 430 7.28 9.92 3.40
CA LYS A 430 6.58 9.30 2.27
C LYS A 430 6.76 7.79 2.29
N LYS A 431 5.67 7.04 2.14
CA LYS A 431 5.71 5.60 1.89
C LYS A 431 5.25 5.28 0.48
N THR A 432 5.92 4.31 -0.14
CA THR A 432 5.75 4.00 -1.56
C THR A 432 5.32 2.56 -1.75
N TYR A 433 4.18 2.38 -2.43
CA TYR A 433 3.80 1.11 -3.01
C TYR A 433 4.35 1.04 -4.44
N SER A 434 5.25 0.09 -4.71
CA SER A 434 5.93 -0.02 -6.00
C SER A 434 5.34 -1.07 -6.93
N GLY A 435 4.48 -1.96 -6.41
CA GLY A 435 3.80 -2.99 -7.18
C GLY A 435 2.69 -2.43 -8.07
N THR A 436 2.10 -3.31 -8.89
CA THR A 436 0.96 -2.92 -9.74
C THR A 436 -0.29 -2.74 -8.87
N LEU A 437 -1.02 -1.64 -9.07
CA LEU A 437 -2.34 -1.44 -8.46
C LEU A 437 -3.43 -1.72 -9.49
N THR A 438 -4.29 -2.69 -9.23
CA THR A 438 -5.44 -3.00 -10.08
C THR A 438 -6.73 -2.51 -9.43
N LEU A 439 -7.49 -1.69 -10.16
CA LEU A 439 -8.79 -1.19 -9.73
C LEU A 439 -9.89 -1.97 -10.43
N SER A 440 -10.61 -2.80 -9.67
CA SER A 440 -11.62 -3.73 -10.19
C SER A 440 -13.04 -3.40 -9.67
N GLY A 441 -14.04 -4.04 -10.29
CA GLY A 441 -15.46 -3.76 -10.08
C GLY A 441 -16.01 -2.66 -10.98
N SER A 442 -17.21 -2.16 -10.68
CA SER A 442 -17.94 -1.18 -11.51
C SER A 442 -18.13 0.19 -10.84
N GLY A 443 -17.71 0.33 -9.58
CA GLY A 443 -17.85 1.55 -8.79
C GLY A 443 -16.58 2.39 -8.76
N THR A 444 -16.39 3.09 -7.64
CA THR A 444 -15.16 3.84 -7.35
C THR A 444 -14.45 3.23 -6.15
N ASN A 445 -13.16 2.93 -6.30
CA ASN A 445 -12.33 2.45 -5.20
C ASN A 445 -11.81 3.66 -4.42
N ILE A 446 -12.10 3.73 -3.11
CA ILE A 446 -11.74 4.86 -2.26
C ILE A 446 -10.45 4.53 -1.49
N ILE A 447 -9.46 5.43 -1.59
CA ILE A 447 -8.30 5.46 -0.71
C ILE A 447 -8.40 6.71 0.15
N ASN A 448 -8.59 6.52 1.44
CA ASN A 448 -8.61 7.57 2.45
C ASN A 448 -7.22 7.68 3.08
N ILE A 449 -6.58 8.85 3.04
CA ILE A 449 -5.21 9.04 3.55
C ILE A 449 -5.22 10.13 4.60
N GLY A 450 -4.73 9.81 5.79
CA GLY A 450 -4.83 10.66 6.99
C GLY A 450 -6.24 10.68 7.59
N GLY A 451 -7.04 9.62 7.37
CA GLY A 451 -8.45 9.54 7.78
C GLY A 451 -8.64 8.98 9.20
N SER A 452 -9.64 9.51 9.91
CA SER A 452 -10.02 9.31 11.32
C SER A 452 -9.12 10.02 12.36
N ALA A 453 -9.73 10.94 13.11
CA ALA A 453 -9.08 11.87 14.04
C ALA A 453 -8.17 11.20 15.09
N GLY A 454 -6.86 11.27 14.86
CA GLY A 454 -5.79 10.94 15.80
C GLY A 454 -4.55 11.76 15.46
N THR A 455 -4.34 12.85 16.21
CA THR A 455 -3.17 13.76 16.34
C THR A 455 -2.40 14.29 15.11
N LEU A 456 -2.39 13.62 13.96
CA LEU A 456 -1.85 14.12 12.69
C LEU A 456 -2.99 14.58 11.79
N ALA A 457 -3.61 15.70 12.18
CA ALA A 457 -4.56 16.43 11.36
C ALA A 457 -3.85 17.29 10.28
N SER A 458 -2.77 16.78 9.69
CA SER A 458 -1.84 17.57 8.90
C SER A 458 -1.65 16.95 7.52
N GLY A 459 -1.32 17.75 6.51
CA GLY A 459 -1.06 17.30 5.14
C GLY A 459 0.18 16.39 4.98
N ASP A 460 0.63 15.79 6.08
CA ASP A 460 1.92 15.13 6.24
C ASP A 460 1.83 13.65 5.88
N ALA A 461 0.64 13.05 6.06
CA ALA A 461 0.36 11.69 5.60
C ALA A 461 0.57 11.58 4.09
N HIS A 462 1.58 10.83 3.64
CA HIS A 462 2.00 10.80 2.24
C HIS A 462 2.20 9.38 1.72
N GLN A 463 1.26 8.94 0.87
CA GLN A 463 1.39 7.71 0.10
C GLN A 463 1.79 8.03 -1.34
N GLU A 464 2.73 7.26 -1.88
CA GLU A 464 3.04 7.20 -3.30
C GLU A 464 2.63 5.85 -3.88
N LEU A 465 2.03 5.88 -5.06
CA LEU A 465 1.78 4.73 -5.93
C LEU A 465 2.70 4.85 -7.15
N SER A 466 3.78 4.08 -7.15
CA SER A 466 4.82 4.17 -8.19
C SER A 466 4.79 3.06 -9.22
N GLY A 467 4.14 1.93 -8.92
CA GLY A 467 3.80 0.94 -9.94
C GLY A 467 2.60 1.39 -10.78
N ALA A 468 2.41 0.72 -11.93
CA ALA A 468 1.33 1.02 -12.85
C ALA A 468 -0.05 0.86 -12.18
N ILE A 469 -0.97 1.78 -12.46
CA ILE A 469 -2.39 1.62 -12.13
C ILE A 469 -3.11 1.04 -13.35
N SER A 470 -4.00 0.09 -13.14
CA SER A 470 -4.75 -0.56 -14.20
C SER A 470 -6.23 -0.79 -13.83
N GLY A 471 -7.04 -1.15 -14.82
CA GLY A 471 -8.46 -1.41 -14.66
C GLY A 471 -9.36 -0.25 -15.10
N SER A 472 -10.67 -0.48 -15.08
CA SER A 472 -11.68 0.47 -15.57
C SER A 472 -12.46 1.18 -14.46
N ALA A 473 -12.39 0.70 -13.22
CA ALA A 473 -13.06 1.33 -12.08
C ALA A 473 -12.38 2.66 -11.72
N GLY A 474 -13.12 3.61 -11.15
CA GLY A 474 -12.55 4.90 -10.74
C GLY A 474 -11.68 4.80 -9.48
N LEU A 475 -10.76 5.75 -9.31
CA LEU A 475 -10.02 5.97 -8.06
C LEU A 475 -10.56 7.23 -7.38
N LYS A 476 -10.94 7.15 -6.10
CA LYS A 476 -11.29 8.33 -5.30
C LYS A 476 -10.35 8.49 -4.13
N LYS A 477 -9.73 9.66 -4.02
CA LYS A 477 -8.92 10.07 -2.88
C LYS A 477 -9.77 10.86 -1.91
N THR A 478 -9.75 10.46 -0.63
CA THR A 478 -10.34 11.22 0.49
C THR A 478 -9.34 11.42 1.63
N GLY A 479 -9.71 12.22 2.63
CA GLY A 479 -8.84 12.58 3.73
C GLY A 479 -7.81 13.66 3.35
N SER A 480 -7.24 14.33 4.35
CA SER A 480 -6.37 15.50 4.19
C SER A 480 -4.96 15.18 3.68
N GLY A 481 -4.54 13.91 3.70
CA GLY A 481 -3.19 13.51 3.28
C GLY A 481 -2.92 13.65 1.78
N LYS A 482 -1.65 13.48 1.40
CA LYS A 482 -1.11 13.56 0.04
C LYS A 482 -1.04 12.17 -0.62
N LEU A 483 -1.54 12.06 -1.85
CA LEU A 483 -1.39 10.90 -2.73
C LEU A 483 -0.56 11.29 -3.95
N THR A 484 0.58 10.64 -4.18
CA THR A 484 1.41 10.86 -5.38
C THR A 484 1.29 9.68 -6.34
N LEU A 485 1.08 9.96 -7.62
CA LEU A 485 0.96 8.96 -8.69
C LEU A 485 2.16 9.10 -9.64
N THR A 486 3.12 8.17 -9.57
CA THR A 486 4.32 8.15 -10.42
C THR A 486 4.34 7.01 -11.43
N GLY A 487 3.47 6.01 -11.28
CA GLY A 487 3.38 4.88 -12.20
C GLY A 487 2.86 5.24 -13.58
N ASP A 488 3.31 4.48 -14.59
CA ASP A 488 2.75 4.55 -15.94
C ASP A 488 1.40 3.84 -16.01
N SER A 489 0.34 4.63 -15.84
CA SER A 489 -1.04 4.14 -15.78
C SER A 489 -1.78 4.25 -17.12
N GLY A 490 -1.10 4.04 -18.26
CA GLY A 490 -1.73 4.11 -19.59
C GLY A 490 -2.89 3.12 -19.81
N SER A 491 -2.95 2.04 -19.04
CA SER A 491 -4.05 1.06 -19.03
C SER A 491 -5.14 1.34 -17.99
N PHE A 492 -5.01 2.40 -17.19
CA PHE A 492 -6.03 2.84 -16.26
C PHE A 492 -7.13 3.59 -17.03
N GLY A 493 -8.18 2.85 -17.37
CA GLY A 493 -9.34 3.37 -18.09
C GLY A 493 -10.22 4.28 -17.23
N GLY A 494 -10.15 4.11 -15.90
CA GLY A 494 -10.84 4.96 -14.94
C GLY A 494 -10.27 6.38 -14.89
N GLY A 495 -10.96 7.23 -14.13
CA GLY A 495 -10.51 8.58 -13.78
C GLY A 495 -10.26 8.70 -12.28
N VAL A 496 -9.73 9.86 -11.88
CA VAL A 496 -9.44 10.18 -10.47
C VAL A 496 -10.46 11.19 -9.95
N THR A 497 -11.03 10.93 -8.78
CA THR A 497 -11.83 11.90 -8.03
C THR A 497 -11.12 12.30 -6.76
N ILE A 498 -11.07 13.60 -6.46
CA ILE A 498 -10.52 14.14 -5.21
C ILE A 498 -11.66 14.72 -4.40
N ALA A 499 -11.84 14.30 -3.14
CA ALA A 499 -12.95 14.73 -2.30
C ALA A 499 -12.58 14.75 -0.80
N ASP A 500 -13.49 15.30 0.01
CA ASP A 500 -13.37 15.42 1.47
C ASP A 500 -13.69 14.12 2.25
N GLY A 501 -14.35 13.15 1.63
CA GLY A 501 -14.83 11.93 2.31
C GLY A 501 -16.11 12.13 3.13
N GLY A 502 -16.72 13.32 3.06
CA GLY A 502 -17.93 13.74 3.77
C GLY A 502 -17.68 14.36 5.15
N GLY A 503 -18.31 15.51 5.43
CA GLY A 503 -18.30 16.16 6.75
C GLY A 503 -17.57 17.51 6.75
N THR A 504 -16.86 17.83 7.85
CA THR A 504 -16.02 19.04 8.00
C THR A 504 -14.53 18.74 7.77
N ILE A 505 -14.21 17.60 7.15
CA ILE A 505 -12.83 17.17 6.89
C ILE A 505 -12.34 17.91 5.64
N ASP A 506 -11.10 18.36 5.63
CA ASP A 506 -10.50 19.00 4.46
C ASP A 506 -10.16 17.96 3.39
N GLY A 507 -10.37 18.31 2.11
CA GLY A 507 -9.87 17.52 0.99
C GLY A 507 -8.34 17.40 1.03
N GLY A 508 -7.80 16.36 0.40
CA GLY A 508 -6.35 16.14 0.33
C GLY A 508 -5.70 16.70 -0.93
N ILE A 509 -4.44 16.32 -1.14
CA ILE A 509 -3.68 16.63 -2.35
C ILE A 509 -3.48 15.35 -3.16
N VAL A 510 -3.75 15.40 -4.46
CA VAL A 510 -3.28 14.40 -5.43
C VAL A 510 -2.22 15.03 -6.31
N VAL A 511 -1.04 14.40 -6.37
CA VAL A 511 0.07 14.81 -7.22
C VAL A 511 0.17 13.87 -8.42
N ALA A 512 -0.07 14.39 -9.62
CA ALA A 512 0.21 13.70 -10.87
C ALA A 512 1.70 13.88 -11.23
N ASN A 513 2.50 12.86 -10.94
CA ASN A 513 3.94 12.84 -11.20
C ASN A 513 4.32 11.85 -12.32
N HIS A 514 3.37 11.59 -13.20
CA HIS A 514 3.55 10.89 -14.47
C HIS A 514 2.50 11.39 -15.47
N ALA A 515 2.82 11.45 -16.76
CA ALA A 515 1.93 12.00 -17.79
C ALA A 515 0.58 11.27 -17.88
N ASN A 516 0.60 9.97 -17.63
CA ASN A 516 -0.59 9.10 -17.62
C ASN A 516 -1.03 8.71 -16.20
N GLY A 517 -0.48 9.30 -15.14
CA GLY A 517 -0.74 8.86 -13.76
C GLY A 517 -2.22 8.94 -13.36
N LEU A 518 -2.97 9.87 -13.97
CA LEU A 518 -4.41 10.07 -13.76
C LEU A 518 -5.30 9.12 -14.59
N GLY A 519 -4.71 8.24 -15.41
CA GLY A 519 -5.42 7.35 -16.33
C GLY A 519 -5.94 8.07 -17.57
N THR A 520 -6.94 7.49 -18.24
CA THR A 520 -7.58 8.06 -19.43
C THR A 520 -8.94 8.69 -19.16
N GLY A 521 -9.51 8.47 -17.98
CA GLY A 521 -10.79 9.04 -17.57
C GLY A 521 -10.71 10.52 -17.21
N THR A 522 -11.88 11.11 -16.95
CA THR A 522 -11.99 12.47 -16.41
C THR A 522 -11.47 12.53 -14.98
N THR A 523 -10.66 13.55 -14.67
CA THR A 523 -10.30 13.88 -13.29
C THR A 523 -11.28 14.90 -12.74
N ILE A 524 -11.91 14.58 -11.60
CA ILE A 524 -12.89 15.43 -10.92
C ILE A 524 -12.27 15.90 -9.61
N VAL A 525 -12.15 17.22 -9.45
CA VAL A 525 -11.81 17.82 -8.16
C VAL A 525 -13.11 18.26 -7.52
N GLU A 526 -13.67 17.41 -6.66
CA GLU A 526 -14.82 17.81 -5.83
C GLU A 526 -14.30 18.80 -4.79
N HIS A 527 -13.37 18.35 -3.94
CA HIS A 527 -12.76 19.14 -2.88
C HIS A 527 -11.29 18.74 -2.71
N GLY A 528 -10.41 19.70 -2.46
CA GLY A 528 -8.96 19.47 -2.34
C GLY A 528 -8.18 20.00 -3.55
N LYS A 529 -6.93 19.53 -3.72
CA LYS A 529 -6.01 20.00 -4.77
C LYS A 529 -5.57 18.87 -5.71
N LEU A 530 -5.71 19.11 -7.01
CA LEU A 530 -4.93 18.40 -8.03
C LEU A 530 -3.66 19.20 -8.33
N SER A 531 -2.50 18.61 -8.11
CA SER A 531 -1.21 19.20 -8.45
C SER A 531 -0.50 18.41 -9.54
N VAL A 532 0.04 19.09 -10.55
CA VAL A 532 0.85 18.46 -11.61
C VAL A 532 2.33 18.70 -11.32
N ALA A 533 3.12 17.64 -11.20
CA ALA A 533 4.54 17.77 -10.88
C ALA A 533 5.32 18.51 -11.99
N GLY A 534 6.45 19.12 -11.61
CA GLY A 534 7.31 19.84 -12.55
C GLY A 534 7.84 18.93 -13.68
N GLY A 535 7.78 19.40 -14.92
CA GLY A 535 8.18 18.64 -16.11
C GLY A 535 7.11 17.66 -16.61
N ILE A 536 5.98 17.51 -15.92
CA ILE A 536 4.88 16.64 -16.32
C ILE A 536 3.81 17.43 -17.08
N THR A 537 3.25 16.80 -18.11
CA THR A 537 2.08 17.29 -18.84
C THR A 537 0.95 16.28 -18.70
N VAL A 538 -0.20 16.72 -18.20
CA VAL A 538 -1.42 15.91 -18.14
C VAL A 538 -2.40 16.33 -19.24
N THR A 539 -2.99 15.32 -19.88
CA THR A 539 -3.94 15.52 -20.99
C THR A 539 -5.39 15.21 -20.64
N ASN A 540 -5.64 14.76 -19.41
CA ASN A 540 -6.97 14.46 -18.93
C ASN A 540 -7.89 15.68 -19.00
N THR A 541 -9.18 15.42 -19.18
CA THR A 541 -10.22 16.39 -18.84
C THR A 541 -10.20 16.59 -17.33
N ILE A 542 -10.13 17.84 -16.89
CA ILE A 542 -10.18 18.25 -15.48
C ILE A 542 -11.42 19.13 -15.30
N GLN A 543 -12.21 18.83 -14.28
CA GLN A 543 -13.42 19.57 -13.95
C GLN A 543 -13.61 19.65 -12.44
N GLY A 544 -14.31 20.68 -11.99
CA GLY A 544 -14.81 20.73 -10.63
C GLY A 544 -16.04 19.86 -10.41
N GLN A 545 -16.64 19.95 -9.23
CA GLN A 545 -17.87 19.24 -8.91
C GLN A 545 -19.05 19.65 -9.82
N GLY A 546 -19.86 18.66 -10.22
CA GLY A 546 -20.97 18.88 -11.15
C GLY A 546 -22.12 19.74 -10.62
N THR A 547 -22.26 19.86 -9.29
CA THR A 547 -23.16 20.81 -8.63
C THR A 547 -22.34 21.57 -7.60
N ASN A 548 -22.08 22.86 -7.83
CA ASN A 548 -21.25 23.65 -6.92
C ASN A 548 -22.00 23.82 -5.58
N ASN A 549 -21.49 23.18 -4.52
CA ASN A 549 -21.86 23.46 -3.15
C ASN A 549 -20.69 24.27 -2.57
N THR A 550 -20.95 25.49 -2.12
CA THR A 550 -19.90 26.42 -1.66
C THR A 550 -19.25 26.02 -0.33
N ALA A 551 -19.41 24.76 0.08
CA ALA A 551 -19.02 24.28 1.40
C ALA A 551 -17.53 23.98 1.49
N GLN A 552 -16.86 23.59 0.40
CA GLN A 552 -15.40 23.36 0.34
C GLN A 552 -14.84 23.81 -1.02
N LYS A 553 -13.52 23.78 -1.19
CA LYS A 553 -12.79 24.37 -2.33
C LYS A 553 -12.20 23.31 -3.24
N SER A 554 -12.39 23.45 -4.55
CA SER A 554 -11.67 22.70 -5.60
C SER A 554 -10.49 23.51 -6.11
N VAL A 555 -9.30 22.90 -6.14
CA VAL A 555 -8.04 23.57 -6.49
C VAL A 555 -7.27 22.80 -7.55
N VAL A 556 -6.69 23.51 -8.51
CA VAL A 556 -5.67 22.98 -9.41
C VAL A 556 -4.35 23.71 -9.23
N GLY A 557 -3.24 23.04 -9.50
CA GLY A 557 -1.92 23.58 -9.28
C GLY A 557 -0.81 22.74 -9.89
N GLY A 558 0.42 23.02 -9.47
CA GLY A 558 1.57 22.27 -9.96
C GLY A 558 2.88 23.04 -10.00
N GLY A 559 3.90 22.31 -10.38
CA GLY A 559 5.28 22.76 -10.40
C GLY A 559 5.92 22.78 -9.03
N SER A 560 7.25 22.78 -9.02
CA SER A 560 8.06 22.98 -7.81
C SER A 560 9.29 23.76 -8.22
N GLY A 561 9.50 24.90 -7.56
CA GLY A 561 10.47 25.87 -8.03
C GLY A 561 10.18 26.28 -9.48
N THR A 562 11.23 26.35 -10.29
CA THR A 562 11.15 26.72 -11.72
C THR A 562 10.71 25.59 -12.65
N SER A 563 10.42 24.39 -12.12
CA SER A 563 9.96 23.27 -12.96
C SER A 563 8.44 23.34 -13.15
N VAL A 564 8.00 23.45 -14.40
CA VAL A 564 6.60 23.74 -14.76
C VAL A 564 5.76 22.46 -14.79
N GLY A 565 4.66 22.41 -14.04
CA GLY A 565 3.61 21.40 -14.23
C GLY A 565 2.57 21.87 -15.26
N THR A 566 2.24 21.07 -16.27
CA THR A 566 1.39 21.50 -17.40
C THR A 566 0.04 20.77 -17.45
N ILE A 567 -1.04 21.55 -17.55
CA ILE A 567 -2.41 21.10 -17.73
C ILE A 567 -2.91 21.53 -19.11
N THR A 568 -3.31 20.55 -19.93
CA THR A 568 -3.89 20.84 -21.25
C THR A 568 -5.41 20.73 -21.29
N ASN A 569 -6.02 20.15 -20.24
CA ASN A 569 -7.47 19.92 -20.10
C ASN A 569 -8.12 19.29 -21.34
N ALA A 570 -7.52 18.23 -21.90
CA ALA A 570 -7.94 17.61 -23.16
C ALA A 570 -8.09 18.61 -24.35
N GLY A 571 -7.36 19.73 -24.32
CA GLY A 571 -7.42 20.80 -25.31
C GLY A 571 -8.56 21.81 -25.10
N ALA A 572 -9.40 21.64 -24.07
CA ALA A 572 -10.48 22.56 -23.72
C ALA A 572 -9.99 23.71 -22.81
N ILE A 573 -10.83 24.73 -22.63
CA ILE A 573 -10.59 25.78 -21.64
C ILE A 573 -10.87 25.21 -20.25
N LEU A 574 -9.90 25.30 -19.34
CA LEU A 574 -10.11 25.06 -17.91
C LEU A 574 -10.65 26.34 -17.28
N ASN A 575 -11.92 26.32 -16.87
CA ASN A 575 -12.55 27.46 -16.22
C ASN A 575 -12.27 27.44 -14.72
N ILE A 576 -11.72 28.55 -14.23
CA ILE A 576 -11.56 28.86 -12.81
C ILE A 576 -12.71 29.81 -12.42
N GLY A 577 -13.65 29.35 -11.62
CA GLY A 577 -14.92 30.00 -11.36
C GLY A 577 -15.80 29.27 -10.36
N SER A 578 -16.89 29.94 -9.97
CA SER A 578 -17.89 29.41 -9.02
C SER A 578 -19.08 28.69 -9.69
N GLY A 579 -19.02 28.47 -11.00
CA GLY A 579 -20.04 27.76 -11.76
C GLY A 579 -20.01 26.24 -11.53
N ASN A 580 -21.03 25.55 -12.04
CA ASN A 580 -21.07 24.09 -12.01
C ASN A 580 -20.00 23.49 -12.94
N GLY A 581 -19.20 22.55 -12.42
CA GLY A 581 -18.12 21.90 -13.16
C GLY A 581 -16.88 22.78 -13.36
N GLU A 582 -16.87 24.00 -12.84
CA GLU A 582 -15.71 24.89 -12.82
C GLU A 582 -14.85 24.59 -11.59
N ILE A 583 -13.55 24.88 -11.68
CA ILE A 583 -12.63 24.77 -10.55
C ILE A 583 -12.65 26.09 -9.76
N ASP A 584 -12.72 26.07 -8.44
CA ASP A 584 -12.86 27.31 -7.66
C ASP A 584 -11.56 28.12 -7.64
N SER A 585 -10.41 27.45 -7.53
CA SER A 585 -9.11 28.12 -7.41
C SER A 585 -7.97 27.49 -8.20
N ILE A 586 -7.01 28.34 -8.54
CA ILE A 586 -5.68 27.95 -8.98
C ILE A 586 -4.62 28.37 -7.94
N SER A 587 -3.73 27.44 -7.62
CA SER A 587 -2.61 27.63 -6.69
C SER A 587 -1.41 26.87 -7.24
N PRO A 588 -0.39 27.55 -7.80
CA PRO A 588 0.87 26.91 -8.17
C PRO A 588 1.55 26.22 -6.98
N GLY A 589 2.61 25.46 -7.25
CA GLY A 589 3.21 24.58 -6.26
C GLY A 589 2.51 23.23 -6.08
N ILE A 590 3.21 22.32 -5.42
CA ILE A 590 2.71 21.01 -5.01
C ILE A 590 1.88 21.12 -3.72
N ALA A 591 2.38 21.85 -2.74
CA ALA A 591 1.68 22.15 -1.49
C ALA A 591 0.61 23.23 -1.70
N LEU A 592 -0.23 23.45 -0.71
CA LEU A 592 -1.31 24.44 -0.74
C LEU A 592 -1.22 25.33 0.49
N SER A 593 -1.28 26.66 0.34
CA SER A 593 -1.27 27.59 1.49
C SER A 593 -2.62 28.23 1.84
N SER A 594 -3.73 27.82 1.21
CA SER A 594 -5.07 28.29 1.56
C SER A 594 -5.91 27.19 2.22
N SER A 595 -6.75 27.56 3.19
CA SER A 595 -7.70 26.64 3.82
C SER A 595 -8.68 26.04 2.79
N LEU A 596 -8.91 24.73 2.91
CA LEU A 596 -9.87 23.97 2.09
C LEU A 596 -11.29 23.97 2.69
N SER A 597 -11.45 24.52 3.89
CA SER A 597 -12.65 24.42 4.72
C SER A 597 -13.89 25.11 4.17
N THR A 598 -13.75 26.12 3.30
CA THR A 598 -14.88 26.75 2.57
C THR A 598 -14.45 27.23 1.19
N GLY A 599 -15.36 27.18 0.21
CA GLY A 599 -15.09 27.58 -1.18
C GLY A 599 -14.67 29.05 -1.37
N THR A 600 -14.93 29.91 -0.37
CA THR A 600 -14.53 31.33 -0.38
C THR A 600 -13.52 31.66 0.71
N SER A 601 -12.93 30.66 1.38
CA SER A 601 -11.99 30.93 2.47
C SER A 601 -10.79 31.67 1.92
N THR A 602 -10.48 32.81 2.53
CA THR A 602 -9.20 33.49 2.36
C THR A 602 -8.22 33.07 3.43
N GLN A 603 -8.60 32.26 4.42
CA GLN A 603 -7.70 31.93 5.53
C GLN A 603 -6.48 31.15 5.04
N GLN A 604 -5.29 31.61 5.42
CA GLN A 604 -4.06 30.90 5.11
C GLN A 604 -3.95 29.62 5.97
N SER A 605 -3.64 28.50 5.33
CA SER A 605 -3.40 27.19 5.94
C SER A 605 -2.49 26.40 5.02
N ILE A 606 -1.35 25.93 5.52
CA ILE A 606 -0.37 25.22 4.71
C ILE A 606 -0.55 23.71 4.85
N VAL A 607 -0.63 23.03 3.71
CA VAL A 607 -0.89 21.60 3.60
C VAL A 607 0.04 21.00 2.55
N GLY A 608 0.74 19.93 2.89
CA GLY A 608 1.52 19.11 1.94
C GLY A 608 2.90 19.64 1.57
N ASP A 609 3.44 20.61 2.31
CA ASP A 609 4.79 21.18 2.18
C ASP A 609 5.90 20.27 2.70
N HIS A 610 5.54 19.17 3.38
CA HIS A 610 6.44 18.09 3.76
C HIS A 610 7.05 17.43 2.53
N ASN A 611 8.38 17.40 2.46
CA ASN A 611 9.12 16.65 1.45
C ASN A 611 9.02 15.14 1.69
N ASP A 612 9.61 14.36 0.78
CA ASP A 612 9.57 12.90 0.85
C ASP A 612 10.17 12.34 2.16
N ALA A 613 11.02 13.09 2.86
CA ALA A 613 11.59 12.72 4.15
C ALA A 613 10.75 13.19 5.36
N GLY A 614 9.54 13.72 5.12
CA GLY A 614 8.68 14.25 6.17
C GLY A 614 9.18 15.56 6.77
N VAL A 615 9.94 16.36 6.00
CA VAL A 615 10.46 17.67 6.45
C VAL A 615 9.81 18.79 5.64
N ASP A 616 9.25 19.77 6.32
CA ASP A 616 8.70 21.00 5.71
C ASP A 616 9.71 21.68 4.81
N THR A 617 9.26 22.08 3.61
CA THR A 617 10.07 22.88 2.69
C THR A 617 9.22 23.81 1.83
N LEU A 618 9.59 25.10 1.79
CA LEU A 618 8.95 26.08 0.90
C LEU A 618 9.09 25.73 -0.58
N ALA A 619 10.05 24.88 -0.96
CA ALA A 619 10.26 24.46 -2.34
C ALA A 619 9.06 23.71 -2.94
N GLN A 620 8.16 23.18 -2.10
CA GLN A 620 6.92 22.56 -2.55
C GLN A 620 5.74 23.53 -2.61
N SER A 621 5.75 24.62 -1.85
CA SER A 621 4.64 25.58 -1.84
C SER A 621 4.69 26.51 -3.04
N ILE A 622 5.88 27.01 -3.39
CA ILE A 622 6.03 27.92 -4.52
C ILE A 622 6.33 27.15 -5.81
N GLY A 623 5.66 27.52 -6.90
CA GLY A 623 5.93 26.90 -8.19
C GLY A 623 5.40 27.64 -9.41
N ILE A 624 5.53 26.97 -10.54
CA ILE A 624 5.00 27.39 -11.83
C ILE A 624 4.05 26.32 -12.35
N VAL A 625 2.79 26.70 -12.58
CA VAL A 625 1.82 25.84 -13.27
C VAL A 625 1.48 26.46 -14.62
N LYS A 626 1.43 25.64 -15.66
CA LYS A 626 0.92 26.03 -16.97
C LYS A 626 -0.46 25.46 -17.19
N VAL A 627 -1.41 26.31 -17.57
CA VAL A 627 -2.72 25.89 -18.08
C VAL A 627 -2.83 26.42 -19.50
N ASN A 628 -2.79 25.53 -20.51
CA ASN A 628 -2.74 25.97 -21.91
C ASN A 628 -3.86 26.96 -22.25
N SER A 629 -5.09 26.64 -21.86
CA SER A 629 -6.25 27.50 -22.08
C SER A 629 -6.98 27.68 -20.76
N VAL A 630 -6.87 28.87 -20.17
CA VAL A 630 -7.47 29.19 -18.87
C VAL A 630 -8.60 30.20 -19.02
N GLY A 631 -9.73 29.92 -18.37
CA GLY A 631 -10.86 30.83 -18.28
C GLY A 631 -10.94 31.41 -16.89
N LEU A 632 -10.71 32.71 -16.73
CA LEU A 632 -10.92 33.41 -15.46
C LEU A 632 -12.37 33.87 -15.40
N LYS A 633 -13.17 33.21 -14.58
CA LYS A 633 -14.62 33.43 -14.44
C LYS A 633 -14.94 34.10 -13.10
N SER A 634 -16.13 34.67 -13.01
CA SER A 634 -16.63 35.29 -11.78
C SER A 634 -16.62 34.29 -10.61
N GLY A 635 -16.09 34.74 -9.48
CA GLY A 635 -15.96 33.93 -8.26
C GLY A 635 -14.84 32.90 -8.30
N GLY A 636 -14.01 32.88 -9.36
CA GLY A 636 -12.76 32.13 -9.38
C GLY A 636 -11.66 32.87 -8.64
N VAL A 637 -10.72 32.11 -8.08
CA VAL A 637 -9.64 32.61 -7.21
C VAL A 637 -8.28 32.19 -7.77
N TYR A 638 -7.29 33.08 -7.67
CA TYR A 638 -5.88 32.73 -7.71
C TYR A 638 -5.28 32.96 -6.32
N ASP A 639 -4.96 31.87 -5.63
CA ASP A 639 -4.16 31.93 -4.41
C ASP A 639 -2.68 32.06 -4.81
N TRP A 640 -2.16 33.29 -4.70
CA TRP A 640 -0.81 33.64 -5.12
C TRP A 640 0.12 33.71 -3.91
N GLU A 641 1.13 32.84 -3.90
CA GLU A 641 2.08 32.72 -2.80
C GLU A 641 3.37 33.51 -3.07
N ILE A 642 3.93 34.12 -2.02
CA ILE A 642 5.21 34.84 -2.06
C ILE A 642 5.99 34.64 -0.76
N SER A 643 7.26 34.24 -0.86
CA SER A 643 8.17 34.10 0.28
C SER A 643 9.20 35.22 0.39
N ASN A 644 9.53 35.91 -0.72
CA ASN A 644 10.59 36.91 -0.74
C ASN A 644 10.33 38.05 -1.73
N PHE A 645 10.26 39.27 -1.20
CA PHE A 645 9.95 40.50 -1.95
C PHE A 645 11.05 40.96 -2.93
N ALA A 646 12.27 40.45 -2.73
CA ALA A 646 13.43 40.69 -3.59
C ALA A 646 13.81 39.45 -4.42
N GLY A 647 12.97 38.42 -4.39
CA GLY A 647 13.24 37.12 -5.01
C GLY A 647 13.04 37.08 -6.52
N SER A 648 12.69 35.89 -6.99
CA SER A 648 12.50 35.53 -8.39
C SER A 648 11.25 34.68 -8.63
N ALA A 649 10.69 34.81 -9.84
CA ALA A 649 9.48 34.12 -10.24
C ALA A 649 9.67 32.59 -10.24
N GLY A 650 8.69 31.87 -9.70
CA GLY A 650 8.67 30.42 -9.56
C GLY A 650 9.53 29.88 -8.42
N SER A 651 10.44 30.65 -7.82
CA SER A 651 11.24 30.21 -6.66
C SER A 651 10.85 30.93 -5.37
N ASP A 652 10.48 32.21 -5.49
CA ASP A 652 10.14 33.07 -4.37
C ASP A 652 8.70 33.60 -4.45
N TRP A 653 8.03 33.45 -5.59
CA TRP A 653 6.60 33.65 -5.75
C TRP A 653 6.03 32.83 -6.89
N ASP A 654 4.73 32.61 -6.85
CA ASP A 654 4.01 31.78 -7.80
C ASP A 654 3.85 32.41 -9.19
N VAL A 655 3.78 31.54 -10.21
CA VAL A 655 3.46 31.92 -11.59
C VAL A 655 2.43 30.97 -12.19
N LEU A 656 1.43 31.54 -12.86
CA LEU A 656 0.53 30.84 -13.77
C LEU A 656 0.88 31.18 -15.23
N GLU A 657 1.35 30.18 -15.96
CA GLU A 657 1.60 30.27 -17.41
C GLU A 657 0.34 29.90 -18.21
N PHE A 658 0.13 30.55 -19.36
CA PHE A 658 -0.98 30.21 -20.27
C PHE A 658 -0.63 30.44 -21.75
N ASP A 659 -1.25 29.66 -22.63
CA ASP A 659 -1.20 29.93 -24.08
C ASP A 659 -2.37 30.84 -24.51
N SER A 660 -3.55 30.64 -23.92
CA SER A 660 -4.73 31.48 -24.10
C SER A 660 -5.46 31.75 -22.78
N LEU A 661 -5.99 32.96 -22.65
CA LEU A 661 -6.65 33.48 -21.47
C LEU A 661 -8.01 34.04 -21.85
N ALA A 662 -9.07 33.64 -21.15
CA ALA A 662 -10.41 34.13 -21.40
C ALA A 662 -11.07 34.67 -20.12
N PHE A 663 -11.42 35.95 -20.12
CA PHE A 663 -12.26 36.56 -19.08
C PHE A 663 -13.75 36.33 -19.40
N ASP A 664 -14.60 36.25 -18.37
CA ASP A 664 -16.05 36.18 -18.56
C ASP A 664 -16.70 37.55 -18.82
N SER A 665 -18.03 37.60 -18.86
CA SER A 665 -18.82 38.81 -19.12
C SER A 665 -19.36 39.51 -17.87
N SER A 666 -19.14 38.95 -16.68
CA SER A 666 -20.04 39.12 -15.53
C SER A 666 -19.39 39.48 -14.19
N GLY A 667 -18.07 39.41 -14.02
CA GLY A 667 -17.49 39.77 -12.72
C GLY A 667 -15.96 39.81 -12.66
N ASN A 668 -15.48 40.30 -11.52
CA ASN A 668 -14.06 40.41 -11.17
C ASN A 668 -13.52 39.03 -10.77
N PHE A 669 -12.28 38.72 -11.16
CA PHE A 669 -11.56 37.52 -10.72
C PHE A 669 -10.74 37.85 -9.46
N ASP A 670 -10.72 36.96 -8.47
CA ASP A 670 -10.10 37.27 -7.17
C ASP A 670 -8.64 36.78 -7.12
N ILE A 671 -7.77 37.58 -6.51
CA ILE A 671 -6.37 37.22 -6.22
C ILE A 671 -6.15 37.35 -4.72
N ASN A 672 -5.82 36.25 -4.07
CA ASN A 672 -5.40 36.27 -2.67
C ASN A 672 -3.88 36.35 -2.60
N ILE A 673 -3.35 37.30 -1.84
CA ILE A 673 -1.91 37.41 -1.59
C ILE A 673 -1.57 36.69 -0.29
N LEU A 674 -0.84 35.58 -0.41
CA LEU A 674 -0.46 34.71 0.70
C LEU A 674 1.06 34.81 0.91
N SER A 675 1.47 35.33 2.07
CA SER A 675 2.89 35.46 2.39
C SER A 675 3.40 34.24 3.13
N LEU A 676 4.55 33.75 2.68
CA LEU A 676 5.25 32.64 3.31
C LEU A 676 6.52 33.13 4.02
N THR A 677 6.84 32.58 5.18
CA THR A 677 8.12 32.82 5.86
C THR A 677 9.12 31.72 5.54
N SER A 678 10.41 32.05 5.49
CA SER A 678 11.49 31.09 5.28
C SER A 678 11.65 30.15 6.49
N ASP A 679 11.41 28.86 6.30
CA ASP A 679 11.86 27.68 7.08
C ASP A 679 12.08 27.85 8.60
N ASP A 680 11.06 28.26 9.38
CA ASP A 680 11.13 28.28 10.86
C ASP A 680 10.30 27.14 11.52
N GLY A 681 10.25 25.96 10.89
CA GLY A 681 9.80 24.69 11.49
C GLY A 681 8.29 24.43 11.52
N ALA A 682 7.94 23.14 11.49
CA ALA A 682 6.62 22.49 11.65
C ALA A 682 5.39 23.40 11.48
N GLY A 683 4.82 23.42 10.27
CA GLY A 683 3.53 24.09 9.99
C GLY A 683 3.56 25.62 10.03
N SER A 684 4.75 26.23 10.16
CA SER A 684 4.94 27.69 10.26
C SER A 684 5.32 28.34 8.93
N GLY A 685 4.76 27.90 7.81
CA GLY A 685 5.03 28.57 6.54
C GLY A 685 4.26 29.89 6.39
N ALA A 686 3.21 30.17 7.19
CA ALA A 686 2.56 31.48 7.20
C ALA A 686 3.41 32.48 7.99
N GLY A 687 3.88 33.53 7.33
CA GLY A 687 4.67 34.55 8.00
C GLY A 687 5.14 35.67 7.10
N ALA A 688 6.01 36.52 7.65
CA ALA A 688 6.50 37.69 6.93
C ALA A 688 7.39 37.27 5.76
N VAL A 689 7.19 37.90 4.62
CA VAL A 689 8.05 37.71 3.45
C VAL A 689 9.47 38.20 3.77
N ALA A 690 10.46 37.49 3.26
CA ALA A 690 11.84 37.94 3.28
C ALA A 690 12.03 39.18 2.38
N GLY A 691 13.08 39.95 2.68
CA GLY A 691 13.44 41.14 1.91
C GLY A 691 12.71 42.41 2.35
N THR A 692 13.15 43.55 1.79
CA THR A 692 12.56 44.86 2.11
C THR A 692 11.36 45.13 1.23
N LEU A 693 10.20 45.34 1.86
CA LEU A 693 9.00 45.86 1.21
C LEU A 693 9.34 47.22 0.56
N SER A 694 9.32 47.26 -0.76
CA SER A 694 9.74 48.41 -1.56
C SER A 694 8.81 48.57 -2.76
N GLU A 695 8.72 49.78 -3.30
CA GLU A 695 7.86 50.06 -4.45
C GLU A 695 8.21 49.17 -5.65
N LYS A 696 7.18 48.59 -6.26
CA LYS A 696 7.24 47.74 -7.45
C LYS A 696 6.22 48.27 -8.46
N SER A 697 6.69 48.75 -9.61
CA SER A 697 5.83 49.35 -10.64
C SER A 697 6.14 48.84 -12.05
N GLY A 698 5.10 48.78 -12.88
CA GLY A 698 5.19 48.25 -14.25
C GLY A 698 5.77 46.83 -14.31
N THR A 699 6.67 46.60 -15.27
CA THR A 699 7.38 45.31 -15.46
C THR A 699 8.43 45.01 -14.39
N SER A 700 8.66 45.94 -13.44
CA SER A 700 9.49 45.67 -12.26
C SER A 700 8.68 45.03 -11.13
N GLY A 701 7.37 44.83 -11.35
CA GLY A 701 6.46 44.09 -10.48
C GLY A 701 6.75 42.59 -10.44
N PHE A 702 5.92 41.86 -9.69
CA PHE A 702 6.00 40.41 -9.62
C PHE A 702 5.21 39.80 -10.77
N LYS A 703 5.90 39.21 -11.75
CA LYS A 703 5.21 38.49 -12.83
C LYS A 703 4.49 37.29 -12.22
N PHE A 704 3.16 37.26 -12.34
CA PHE A 704 2.31 36.23 -11.76
C PHE A 704 1.43 35.54 -12.81
N LEU A 705 1.10 36.22 -13.91
CA LEU A 705 0.58 35.57 -15.11
C LEU A 705 1.59 35.75 -16.26
N ASP A 706 1.99 34.65 -16.88
CA ASP A 706 2.97 34.60 -17.96
C ASP A 706 2.28 34.09 -19.23
N GLY A 707 2.12 34.99 -20.20
CA GLY A 707 1.30 34.74 -21.38
C GLY A 707 2.14 34.41 -22.61
N SER A 708 1.68 33.44 -23.40
CA SER A 708 2.27 33.24 -24.73
C SER A 708 1.82 34.34 -25.72
N GLY A 709 2.69 34.69 -26.67
CA GLY A 709 2.35 35.58 -27.78
C GLY A 709 2.69 37.05 -27.55
N SER A 710 2.03 37.95 -28.27
CA SER A 710 2.32 39.38 -28.21
C SER A 710 1.12 40.23 -28.62
N ASN A 711 1.03 41.45 -28.07
CA ASN A 711 0.02 42.45 -28.42
C ASN A 711 -1.43 41.95 -28.22
N GLY A 712 -1.69 41.31 -27.07
CA GLY A 712 -3.01 40.78 -26.71
C GLY A 712 -3.43 39.52 -27.48
N SER A 713 -2.57 38.96 -28.34
CA SER A 713 -2.90 37.74 -29.07
C SER A 713 -3.12 36.57 -28.11
N GLY A 714 -4.29 35.93 -28.12
CA GLY A 714 -4.61 34.84 -27.19
C GLY A 714 -5.33 35.28 -25.91
N ILE A 715 -5.53 36.58 -25.69
CA ILE A 715 -6.37 37.10 -24.60
C ILE A 715 -7.76 37.45 -25.14
N THR A 716 -8.79 36.81 -24.60
CA THR A 716 -10.19 37.12 -24.88
C THR A 716 -10.79 37.85 -23.68
N TRP A 717 -10.96 39.16 -23.80
CA TRP A 717 -11.52 40.02 -22.75
C TRP A 717 -13.05 39.90 -22.56
N GLY A 718 -13.72 39.03 -23.33
CA GLY A 718 -15.16 38.85 -23.26
C GLY A 718 -15.93 40.16 -23.55
N SER A 719 -16.93 40.46 -22.73
CA SER A 719 -17.65 41.74 -22.77
C SER A 719 -17.21 42.72 -21.67
N ILE A 720 -16.16 42.40 -20.91
CA ILE A 720 -15.65 43.29 -19.86
C ILE A 720 -14.98 44.49 -20.53
N ALA A 721 -15.48 45.68 -20.20
CA ALA A 721 -14.94 46.96 -20.64
C ALA A 721 -15.03 47.96 -19.47
N ILE A 722 -13.96 48.08 -18.68
CA ILE A 722 -13.90 49.06 -17.60
C ILE A 722 -13.55 50.43 -18.19
N GLY A 723 -14.30 51.47 -17.82
CA GLY A 723 -14.17 52.79 -18.48
C GLY A 723 -14.70 52.84 -19.92
N GLY A 724 -15.43 51.81 -20.38
CA GLY A 724 -16.08 51.77 -21.70
C GLY A 724 -15.17 51.31 -22.85
N SER A 725 -13.97 50.81 -22.57
CA SER A 725 -13.07 50.22 -23.57
C SER A 725 -12.28 49.06 -22.98
N GLN A 726 -11.92 48.09 -23.82
CA GLN A 726 -10.99 47.03 -23.45
C GLN A 726 -9.54 47.54 -23.44
N PRO A 727 -8.61 46.88 -22.72
CA PRO A 727 -7.20 47.23 -22.76
C PRO A 727 -6.65 47.10 -24.18
N THR A 728 -5.99 48.15 -24.66
CA THR A 728 -5.39 48.24 -26.01
C THR A 728 -3.89 48.51 -25.98
N GLY A 729 -3.28 48.53 -24.80
CA GLY A 729 -1.86 48.78 -24.58
C GLY A 729 -1.48 48.50 -23.13
N SER A 730 -0.17 48.54 -22.85
CA SER A 730 0.35 48.25 -21.50
C SER A 730 -0.05 49.33 -20.50
N GLY A 731 -0.37 48.94 -19.27
CA GLY A 731 -0.84 49.85 -18.24
C GLY A 731 -1.36 49.15 -16.99
N THR A 732 -1.52 49.91 -15.91
CA THR A 732 -2.23 49.43 -14.71
C THR A 732 -3.70 49.23 -15.04
N LEU A 733 -4.24 48.06 -14.70
CA LEU A 733 -5.64 47.73 -14.90
C LEU A 733 -6.50 48.34 -13.78
N ASP A 734 -7.69 48.80 -14.15
CA ASP A 734 -8.68 49.29 -13.19
C ASP A 734 -9.23 48.17 -12.29
N SER A 735 -9.76 48.52 -11.12
CA SER A 735 -10.28 47.62 -10.07
C SER A 735 -11.52 46.79 -10.44
N GLY A 736 -11.84 46.68 -11.73
CA GLY A 736 -12.94 45.87 -12.26
C GLY A 736 -12.51 44.59 -12.98
N TYR A 737 -11.21 44.37 -13.17
CA TYR A 737 -10.69 43.12 -13.73
C TYR A 737 -10.35 42.12 -12.62
N PHE A 738 -9.68 42.61 -11.58
CA PHE A 738 -9.22 41.81 -10.45
C PHE A 738 -9.66 42.43 -9.13
N ASN A 739 -10.10 41.61 -8.19
CA ASN A 739 -10.13 41.97 -6.78
C ASN A 739 -8.89 41.41 -6.10
N ILE A 740 -8.26 42.19 -5.22
CA ILE A 740 -7.03 41.77 -4.55
C ILE A 740 -7.30 41.67 -3.05
N GLY A 741 -7.27 40.45 -2.52
CA GLY A 741 -7.35 40.14 -1.11
C GLY A 741 -5.99 40.28 -0.44
N VAL A 742 -5.87 41.22 0.50
CA VAL A 742 -4.60 41.58 1.16
C VAL A 742 -4.56 41.25 2.65
N ASP A 743 -5.65 40.73 3.21
CA ASP A 743 -5.81 40.59 4.66
C ASP A 743 -4.74 39.70 5.30
N ASN A 744 -4.45 38.52 4.72
CA ASN A 744 -3.38 37.64 5.25
C ASN A 744 -2.00 38.28 5.10
N PHE A 745 -1.72 38.87 3.94
CA PHE A 745 -0.45 39.55 3.72
C PHE A 745 -0.24 40.67 4.75
N GLY A 746 -1.25 41.53 4.97
CA GLY A 746 -1.18 42.61 5.96
C GLY A 746 -1.00 42.09 7.39
N TYR A 747 -1.70 41.02 7.75
CA TYR A 747 -1.60 40.36 9.05
C TYR A 747 -0.18 39.84 9.33
N ASN A 748 0.40 39.09 8.39
CA ASN A 748 1.70 38.45 8.57
C ASN A 748 2.89 39.41 8.42
N ASN A 749 2.74 40.49 7.65
CA ASN A 749 3.83 41.42 7.36
C ASN A 749 3.80 42.69 8.21
N ASN A 750 2.93 42.75 9.23
CA ASN A 750 2.80 43.87 10.17
C ASN A 750 2.71 45.25 9.49
N TYR A 751 2.03 45.32 8.33
CA TYR A 751 2.02 46.52 7.49
C TYR A 751 0.63 46.83 6.94
N TYR A 752 0.11 48.02 7.24
CA TYR A 752 -1.26 48.46 6.94
C TYR A 752 -1.37 49.53 5.83
N TYR A 753 -0.27 49.87 5.14
CA TYR A 753 -0.21 51.07 4.29
C TYR A 753 0.44 50.84 2.92
N GLY A 754 0.29 49.65 2.32
CA GLY A 754 0.72 49.41 0.94
C GLY A 754 -0.45 49.02 0.07
N ASP A 755 -0.53 49.58 -1.14
CA ASP A 755 -1.60 49.27 -2.09
C ASP A 755 -1.09 48.37 -3.21
N TRP A 756 -1.87 47.32 -3.51
CA TRP A 756 -1.61 46.36 -4.58
C TRP A 756 -2.45 46.67 -5.82
N SER A 757 -1.88 46.47 -7.01
CA SER A 757 -2.60 46.59 -8.29
C SER A 757 -1.99 45.69 -9.36
N VAL A 758 -2.68 45.49 -10.48
CA VAL A 758 -2.19 44.65 -11.58
C VAL A 758 -1.73 45.53 -12.75
N TYR A 759 -0.53 45.30 -13.25
CA TYR A 759 -0.03 45.84 -14.52
C TYR A 759 -0.21 44.82 -15.64
N LEU A 760 -0.74 45.24 -16.78
CA LEU A 760 -0.69 44.48 -18.03
C LEU A 760 0.49 44.95 -18.87
N ASP A 761 1.42 44.06 -19.20
CA ASP A 761 2.35 44.26 -20.31
C ASP A 761 1.74 43.67 -21.59
N TYR A 762 0.97 44.50 -22.28
CA TYR A 762 0.26 44.12 -23.50
C TYR A 762 1.18 43.62 -24.61
N SER A 763 2.44 44.06 -24.63
CA SER A 763 3.39 43.68 -25.67
C SER A 763 3.81 42.22 -25.58
N ASN A 764 3.91 41.68 -24.35
CA ASN A 764 4.33 40.31 -24.06
C ASN A 764 3.20 39.41 -23.55
N ASN A 765 2.00 39.96 -23.32
CA ASN A 765 0.86 39.28 -22.70
C ASN A 765 1.07 38.88 -21.22
N ASP A 766 2.03 39.52 -20.56
CA ASP A 766 2.36 39.26 -19.14
C ASP A 766 1.55 40.17 -18.21
N PHE A 767 1.27 39.66 -17.01
CA PHE A 767 0.66 40.44 -15.93
C PHE A 767 1.57 40.46 -14.72
N TYR A 768 1.72 41.64 -14.12
CA TYR A 768 2.57 41.88 -12.96
C TYR A 768 1.76 42.42 -11.79
N MET A 769 1.95 41.85 -10.60
CA MET A 769 1.51 42.45 -9.36
C MET A 769 2.44 43.63 -9.03
N GLN A 770 1.85 44.80 -8.84
CA GLN A 770 2.51 46.03 -8.42
C GLN A 770 2.22 46.28 -6.95
N TYR A 771 3.20 46.85 -6.25
CA TYR A 771 3.10 47.23 -4.86
C TYR A 771 3.57 48.67 -4.69
N SER A 772 2.70 49.51 -4.12
CA SER A 772 3.05 50.89 -3.79
C SER A 772 3.18 51.05 -2.28
N VAL A 773 4.23 51.75 -1.86
CA VAL A 773 4.43 52.11 -0.45
C VAL A 773 3.73 53.45 -0.19
N VAL A 774 2.76 53.50 0.73
CA VAL A 774 2.21 54.78 1.17
C VAL A 774 3.19 55.38 2.20
N PRO A 775 3.58 56.66 2.07
CA PRO A 775 4.47 57.30 3.05
C PRO A 775 3.88 57.24 4.45
N GLU A 776 4.72 56.98 5.47
CA GLU A 776 4.26 56.95 6.85
C GLU A 776 3.47 58.22 7.21
N PRO A 777 2.40 58.14 8.06
CA PRO A 777 1.65 59.31 8.51
C PRO A 777 2.53 60.43 9.10
N SER A 778 3.67 60.06 9.69
CA SER A 778 4.70 60.97 10.20
C SER A 778 5.26 61.90 9.11
N THR A 779 5.39 61.42 7.86
CA THR A 779 5.88 62.18 6.71
C THR A 779 4.87 63.25 6.31
N TYR A 780 3.57 62.93 6.32
CA TYR A 780 2.52 63.92 6.07
C TYR A 780 2.47 64.98 7.18
N ILE A 781 2.64 64.59 8.45
CA ILE A 781 2.72 65.53 9.58
C ILE A 781 3.98 66.38 9.52
N MET A 782 5.12 65.83 9.10
CA MET A 782 6.35 66.60 8.91
C MET A 782 6.25 67.58 7.75
N VAL A 783 5.69 67.18 6.62
CA VAL A 783 5.46 68.07 5.46
C VAL A 783 4.45 69.16 5.80
N ALA A 784 3.35 68.82 6.48
CA ALA A 784 2.39 69.79 6.99
C ALA A 784 3.04 70.74 8.02
N GLY A 785 3.87 70.22 8.92
CA GLY A 785 4.64 71.02 9.88
C GLY A 785 5.65 71.95 9.22
N LEU A 786 6.35 71.48 8.18
CA LEU A 786 7.31 72.24 7.39
C LEU A 786 6.64 73.36 6.58
N LEU A 787 5.40 73.18 6.13
CA LEU A 787 4.60 74.20 5.45
C LEU A 787 3.91 75.16 6.43
N MET A 788 3.55 74.69 7.63
CA MET A 788 2.95 75.53 8.68
C MET A 788 3.98 76.42 9.40
N LEU A 789 5.25 76.02 9.48
CA LEU A 789 6.33 76.81 10.10
C LEU A 789 6.54 78.20 9.44
N PRO A 790 6.65 78.30 8.09
CA PRO A 790 6.66 79.58 7.37
C PRO A 790 5.34 80.37 7.52
N GLY A 791 4.19 79.69 7.47
CA GLY A 791 2.88 80.33 7.63
C GLY A 791 2.65 80.94 9.01
N MET A 792 3.07 80.24 10.07
CA MET A 792 2.97 80.70 11.46
C MET A 792 4.00 81.78 11.80
N SER A 793 5.17 81.76 11.16
CA SER A 793 6.16 82.84 11.28
C SER A 793 5.72 84.10 10.51
N TYR A 794 5.04 83.96 9.38
CA TYR A 794 4.37 85.07 8.68
C TYR A 794 3.22 85.67 9.49
N LEU A 795 2.34 84.84 10.07
CA LEU A 795 1.27 85.29 10.98
C LEU A 795 1.80 85.99 12.24
N ARG A 796 2.91 85.51 12.82
CA ARG A 796 3.58 86.22 13.93
C ARG A 796 4.17 87.57 13.49
N ARG A 797 4.65 87.69 12.26
CA ARG A 797 5.18 88.95 11.72
C ARG A 797 4.08 89.99 11.53
N LEU A 798 2.90 89.56 11.07
CA LEU A 798 1.70 90.41 10.95
C LEU A 798 1.18 90.85 12.33
N ARG A 799 1.13 89.96 13.33
CA ARG A 799 0.75 90.34 14.71
C ARG A 799 1.73 91.29 15.40
N LYS A 800 3.01 91.31 14.97
CA LYS A 800 4.00 92.25 15.50
C LYS A 800 3.94 93.63 14.83
N SER A 801 3.45 93.74 13.59
CA SER A 801 3.24 95.04 12.95
C SER A 801 2.02 95.78 13.51
N ASP A 802 1.00 95.06 13.98
CA ASP A 802 -0.22 95.67 14.52
C ASP A 802 -0.07 96.13 15.99
N SER A 803 1.01 95.75 16.69
CA SER A 803 1.24 96.13 18.09
C SER A 803 2.01 97.45 18.26
N GLU A 804 2.46 98.09 17.19
CA GLU A 804 3.13 99.42 17.27
C GLU A 804 2.19 100.60 16.99
N GLU A 805 0.92 100.39 16.62
CA GLU A 805 -0.04 101.48 16.33
C GLU A 805 -1.10 101.77 17.42
N GLU A 806 -1.10 101.09 18.58
CA GLU A 806 -2.00 101.41 19.72
C GLU A 806 -1.30 102.07 20.92
N SER A 807 -0.41 103.05 20.68
CA SER A 807 -0.01 104.00 21.73
C SER A 807 0.19 105.45 21.26
N SER A 808 -0.71 106.01 20.46
CA SER A 808 -1.10 107.44 20.55
C SER A 808 -2.16 107.81 19.50
N ILE A 809 -3.39 108.05 19.99
CA ILE A 809 -4.36 109.14 19.70
C ILE A 809 -5.77 108.63 19.96
#